data_AF-A0AAU3E1S6-F1
#
_entry.id   AF-A0AAU3E1S6-F1
#
_cell.length_a   1.000
_cell.length_b   1.000
_cell.length_c   1.000
_cell.angle_alpha   90.00
_cell.angle_beta   90.00
_cell.angle_gamma   90.00
#
_symmetry.space_group_name_H-M   'P 1'
#
loop_
_entity.id
_entity.type
_entity.pdbx_description
1 polymer ?
#
loop_
_entity_poly.entity_id
_entity_poly.type
_entity_poly.pdbx_seq_one_letter_code
_entity_poly.pdbx_strand_id
1 'polypeptide(L)'
;MAAPDLTLTASLRPAALDARRGVVRLHPEVLTALALRPGDPVRLAGRRVTAGIVAPAGPAASTVLLYADDLLLGNLGIRDGGQVTVSRAPVVPAGRVTLAGPVQVVAAVSPEMLRLALLGKVVTAGDDVSLLPQDVLPDASVRTLVEAARRSLSNTVGYAWTSTLLTVTAAEPDFGALVTMDTVVGWEHGQTTRTGGRTGAARPGGAARGPDTGPDGAADRAAGGDASADRAAGNDEPADRADDAGGVEDAPGVDELPGLRAQAEELTELLDLGFHHREVLGRLSTTVSLGVLIAGPAGSGKSALVRAVAARVGATVRPLWAPELAALTNDAAARRLRATADEVRGNAPAVLLVTDVEALAPAENPGPLSTVFRQLLAETVRAGTAVVCTTSRPEAVDPALRAPDLLSLRITVPLPDQALRREQLTVLTRQVPLAGDVRLDEVAGRTPGFVAADLAALVREAGVRAALRQKSAETPTVAMTDFTAALEVVRPTTMAGSTLELADVTLDDVGDMVEVKETLTESVLWPLTYPDTFARLGVQPPRGVLLYGPPGCGKTYLVTALAGSGRANVLSVKGAELLSKWVGESERAVRELFRRAREAAPTLVFLDEVDALAPVRGQASDGGTTDRVVAALLTEMDGVESLRNVVVVGATNRPDLVDPALLRPGRLERLVYVPPPDGAGRAEILRAAARNVPLADDVDLAALADGLDGFSAADCAALVREAALAAMRESLTASTVTAGHVESARRRVRPSLDPDQVAWLAAYAEARAAR
;
A
#
# COMPACT_ATOMS: atom_id res chain seq x y z
N MET A 1 -13.30 -22.36 35.80
CA MET A 1 -14.16 -22.78 34.69
C MET A 1 -13.27 -22.88 33.46
N ALA A 2 -13.27 -24.01 32.77
CA ALA A 2 -12.52 -24.14 31.51
C ALA A 2 -13.02 -23.07 30.53
N ALA A 3 -12.09 -22.39 29.85
CA ALA A 3 -12.48 -21.46 28.79
C ALA A 3 -13.27 -22.23 27.73
N PRO A 4 -14.38 -21.70 27.20
CA PRO A 4 -15.12 -22.37 26.13
C PRO A 4 -14.19 -22.60 24.94
N ASP A 5 -14.18 -23.83 24.44
CA ASP A 5 -13.44 -24.22 23.24
C ASP A 5 -14.38 -24.86 22.21
N LEU A 6 -14.05 -24.69 20.93
CA LEU A 6 -14.80 -25.25 19.81
C LEU A 6 -13.84 -25.94 18.87
N THR A 7 -14.18 -27.16 18.44
CA THR A 7 -13.42 -27.85 17.39
C THR A 7 -14.07 -27.59 16.05
N LEU A 8 -13.29 -27.01 15.14
CA LEU A 8 -13.71 -26.62 13.80
C LEU A 8 -12.86 -27.35 12.77
N THR A 9 -13.33 -27.36 11.53
CA THR A 9 -12.54 -27.87 10.41
C THR A 9 -11.80 -26.71 9.76
N ALA A 10 -10.47 -26.80 9.71
CA ALA A 10 -9.62 -25.81 9.08
C ALA A 10 -9.82 -25.84 7.56
N SER A 11 -10.07 -24.67 6.96
CA SER A 11 -10.20 -24.48 5.52
C SER A 11 -9.17 -23.48 5.03
N LEU A 12 -8.36 -23.88 4.04
CA LEU A 12 -7.43 -23.00 3.36
C LEU A 12 -8.22 -22.09 2.40
N ARG A 13 -8.57 -20.89 2.86
CA ARG A 13 -9.05 -19.80 1.99
C ARG A 13 -8.34 -18.51 2.36
N PRO A 14 -7.40 -18.01 1.54
CA PRO A 14 -6.95 -16.65 1.69
C PRO A 14 -8.05 -15.75 1.10
N ALA A 15 -8.69 -14.93 1.94
CA ALA A 15 -8.98 -13.61 1.43
C ALA A 15 -7.60 -13.01 1.12
N ALA A 16 -7.35 -12.54 -0.11
CA ALA A 16 -6.05 -12.03 -0.54
C ALA A 16 -5.49 -10.95 0.41
N LEU A 17 -6.38 -10.29 1.17
CA LEU A 17 -6.07 -9.31 2.19
C LEU A 17 -5.47 -9.88 3.48
N ASP A 18 -5.77 -11.13 3.87
CA ASP A 18 -5.40 -11.67 5.20
C ASP A 18 -4.23 -12.67 5.19
N ALA A 19 -3.75 -13.06 4.01
CA ALA A 19 -2.72 -14.10 3.89
C ALA A 19 -1.40 -13.71 4.58
N ARG A 20 -0.90 -14.63 5.40
CA ARG A 20 0.35 -14.57 6.18
C ARG A 20 0.39 -13.46 7.22
N ARG A 21 -0.78 -12.96 7.61
CA ARG A 21 -0.92 -11.91 8.63
C ARG A 21 -1.13 -12.47 10.03
N GLY A 22 -1.31 -13.79 10.18
CA GLY A 22 -1.63 -14.40 11.48
C GLY A 22 -3.07 -14.07 11.93
N VAL A 23 -3.97 -13.88 10.96
CA VAL A 23 -5.39 -13.63 11.17
C VAL A 23 -6.16 -14.91 10.89
N VAL A 24 -7.15 -15.22 11.72
CA VAL A 24 -8.05 -16.34 11.55
C VAL A 24 -9.50 -15.83 11.46
N ARG A 25 -10.24 -16.29 10.45
CA ARG A 25 -11.64 -15.88 10.28
C ARG A 25 -12.59 -16.92 10.81
N LEU A 26 -13.50 -16.48 11.67
CA LEU A 26 -14.54 -17.30 12.29
C LEU A 26 -15.92 -16.71 12.01
N HIS A 27 -16.92 -17.57 11.87
CA HIS A 27 -18.31 -17.13 11.74
C HIS A 27 -18.74 -16.28 12.95
N PRO A 28 -19.55 -15.21 12.78
CA PRO A 28 -19.99 -14.36 13.90
C PRO A 28 -20.64 -15.12 15.07
N GLU A 29 -21.32 -16.23 14.80
CA GLU A 29 -21.88 -17.10 15.85
C GLU A 29 -20.79 -17.83 16.65
N VAL A 30 -19.71 -18.27 16.00
CA VAL A 30 -18.55 -18.89 16.67
C VAL A 30 -17.85 -17.86 17.55
N LEU A 31 -17.70 -16.62 17.08
CA LEU A 31 -17.17 -15.52 17.89
C LEU A 31 -18.03 -15.28 19.14
N THR A 32 -19.35 -15.24 18.96
CA THR A 32 -20.32 -15.06 20.05
C THR A 32 -20.25 -16.22 21.04
N ALA A 33 -20.17 -17.46 20.55
CA ALA A 33 -20.09 -18.66 21.37
C ALA A 33 -18.79 -18.74 22.21
N LEU A 34 -17.66 -18.29 21.64
CA LEU A 34 -16.37 -18.23 22.33
C LEU A 34 -16.15 -16.94 23.14
N ALA A 35 -17.14 -16.04 23.15
CA ALA A 35 -17.05 -14.70 23.74
C ALA A 35 -15.84 -13.89 23.25
N LEU A 36 -15.54 -14.00 21.94
CA LEU A 36 -14.46 -13.30 21.25
C LEU A 36 -14.99 -12.08 20.50
N ARG A 37 -14.21 -11.00 20.50
CA ARG A 37 -14.43 -9.81 19.65
C ARG A 37 -13.42 -9.81 18.50
N PRO A 38 -13.76 -9.20 17.34
CA PRO A 38 -12.77 -8.96 16.29
C PRO A 38 -11.54 -8.25 16.86
N GLY A 39 -10.35 -8.78 16.58
CA GLY A 39 -9.08 -8.30 17.12
C GLY A 39 -8.60 -8.99 18.40
N ASP A 40 -9.43 -9.82 19.04
CA ASP A 40 -8.99 -10.60 20.20
C ASP A 40 -8.01 -11.71 19.78
N PRO A 41 -6.97 -12.00 20.58
CA PRO A 41 -6.11 -13.14 20.34
C PRO A 41 -6.81 -14.46 20.71
N VAL A 42 -6.56 -15.47 19.90
CA VAL A 42 -7.15 -16.80 20.00
C VAL A 42 -6.04 -17.85 20.02
N ARG A 43 -6.20 -18.86 20.87
CA ARG A 43 -5.36 -20.05 20.94
C ARG A 43 -5.92 -21.08 19.97
N LEU A 44 -5.04 -21.58 19.10
CA LEU A 44 -5.36 -22.56 18.08
C LEU A 44 -4.54 -23.82 18.35
N ALA A 45 -5.22 -24.95 18.56
CA ALA A 45 -4.61 -26.22 18.87
C ALA A 45 -4.90 -27.24 17.76
N GLY A 46 -3.84 -27.69 17.09
CA GLY A 46 -3.84 -28.79 16.13
C GLY A 46 -2.85 -29.86 16.57
N ARG A 47 -1.89 -30.22 15.70
CA ARG A 47 -0.73 -31.06 16.10
C ARG A 47 0.28 -30.27 16.92
N ARG A 48 0.36 -28.97 16.66
CA ARG A 48 1.07 -27.96 17.42
C ARG A 48 0.07 -26.93 17.95
N VAL A 49 0.48 -26.14 18.93
CA VAL A 49 -0.34 -25.06 19.49
C VAL A 49 0.29 -23.74 19.09
N THR A 50 -0.51 -22.85 18.51
CA THR A 50 -0.12 -21.49 18.11
C THR A 50 -1.20 -20.49 18.55
N ALA A 51 -0.97 -19.21 18.28
CA ALA A 51 -1.91 -18.14 18.53
C ALA A 51 -2.12 -17.31 17.25
N GLY A 52 -3.31 -16.75 17.09
CA GLY A 52 -3.65 -15.85 16.01
C GLY A 52 -4.57 -14.73 16.49
N ILE A 53 -4.88 -13.79 15.60
CA ILE A 53 -5.88 -12.74 15.84
C ILE A 53 -7.17 -13.12 15.13
N VAL A 54 -8.30 -12.97 15.82
CA VAL A 54 -9.60 -13.34 15.26
C VAL A 54 -10.23 -12.20 14.47
N ALA A 55 -10.80 -12.52 13.31
CA ALA A 55 -11.61 -11.62 12.49
C ALA A 55 -12.95 -12.29 12.11
N PRO A 56 -14.02 -11.51 11.87
CA PRO A 56 -15.28 -12.08 11.44
C PRO A 56 -15.18 -12.59 9.99
N ALA A 57 -15.68 -13.78 9.74
CA ALA A 57 -15.91 -14.29 8.39
C ALA A 57 -17.15 -13.62 7.76
N GLY A 58 -17.24 -13.64 6.42
CA GLY A 58 -18.39 -13.07 5.71
C GLY A 58 -19.71 -13.81 6.04
N PRO A 59 -20.87 -13.19 5.76
CA PRO A 59 -22.18 -13.75 6.13
C PRO A 59 -22.54 -15.06 5.42
N ALA A 60 -21.84 -15.44 4.35
CA ALA A 60 -21.99 -16.73 3.64
C ALA A 60 -21.02 -17.82 4.16
N ALA A 61 -20.23 -17.52 5.20
CA ALA A 61 -19.26 -18.46 5.76
C ALA A 61 -19.94 -19.54 6.60
N SER A 62 -19.35 -20.74 6.64
CA SER A 62 -19.88 -21.84 7.45
C SER A 62 -19.52 -21.68 8.92
N THR A 63 -20.45 -22.01 9.82
CA THR A 63 -20.25 -22.08 11.28
C THR A 63 -19.31 -23.22 11.70
N VAL A 64 -19.06 -24.19 10.82
CA VAL A 64 -18.24 -25.38 11.09
C VAL A 64 -16.78 -25.20 10.63
N LEU A 65 -16.51 -24.11 9.88
CA LEU A 65 -15.20 -23.87 9.28
C LEU A 65 -14.42 -22.78 10.02
N LEU A 66 -13.12 -23.01 10.16
CA LEU A 66 -12.13 -22.00 10.50
C LEU A 66 -11.34 -21.68 9.24
N TYR A 67 -11.30 -20.41 8.83
CA TYR A 67 -10.54 -20.00 7.65
C TYR A 67 -9.19 -19.44 8.07
N ALA A 68 -8.12 -20.06 7.57
CA ALA A 68 -6.74 -19.69 7.86
C ALA A 68 -5.90 -19.72 6.58
N ASP A 69 -4.74 -19.07 6.65
CA ASP A 69 -3.73 -19.06 5.60
C ASP A 69 -2.79 -20.28 5.66
N ASP A 70 -1.90 -20.38 4.68
CA ASP A 70 -0.91 -21.45 4.59
C ASP A 70 0.09 -21.44 5.77
N LEU A 71 0.51 -20.25 6.21
CA LEU A 71 1.45 -20.05 7.30
C LEU A 71 0.91 -20.57 8.64
N LEU A 72 -0.32 -20.20 8.98
CA LEU A 72 -0.95 -20.54 10.25
C LEU A 72 -1.31 -22.02 10.31
N LEU A 73 -1.72 -22.63 9.19
CA LEU A 73 -1.86 -24.09 9.11
C LEU A 73 -0.52 -24.81 9.25
N GLY A 74 0.56 -24.25 8.68
CA GLY A 74 1.93 -24.71 8.86
C GLY A 74 2.36 -24.70 10.33
N ASN A 75 2.14 -23.58 11.04
CA ASN A 75 2.44 -23.44 12.47
C ASN A 75 1.62 -24.43 13.32
N LEU A 76 0.36 -24.70 12.95
CA LEU A 76 -0.49 -25.72 13.58
C LEU A 76 -0.07 -27.16 13.27
N GLY A 77 0.74 -27.37 12.23
CA GLY A 77 1.13 -28.69 11.74
C GLY A 77 -0.04 -29.50 11.16
N ILE A 78 -1.07 -28.82 10.65
CA ILE A 78 -2.27 -29.45 10.07
C ILE A 78 -2.40 -29.12 8.57
N ARG A 79 -3.11 -29.95 7.81
CA ARG A 79 -3.44 -29.71 6.40
C ARG A 79 -4.86 -29.15 6.28
N ASP A 80 -5.19 -28.63 5.11
CA ASP A 80 -6.58 -28.27 4.76
C ASP A 80 -7.53 -29.46 5.02
N GLY A 81 -8.69 -29.18 5.62
CA GLY A 81 -9.64 -30.18 6.12
C GLY A 81 -9.28 -30.80 7.49
N GLY A 82 -8.16 -30.40 8.11
CA GLY A 82 -7.77 -30.85 9.45
C GLY A 82 -8.66 -30.30 10.57
N GLN A 83 -8.73 -31.00 11.70
CA GLN A 83 -9.43 -30.51 12.89
C GLN A 83 -8.55 -29.53 13.68
N VAL A 84 -9.14 -28.44 14.15
CA VAL A 84 -8.49 -27.42 14.98
C VAL A 84 -9.39 -27.03 16.13
N THR A 85 -8.85 -27.05 17.35
CA THR A 85 -9.56 -26.58 18.54
C THR A 85 -9.22 -25.12 18.81
N VAL A 86 -10.25 -24.31 18.96
CA VAL A 86 -10.20 -22.85 19.07
C VAL A 86 -10.66 -22.43 20.45
N SER A 87 -9.85 -21.66 21.17
CA SER A 87 -10.17 -21.14 22.51
C SER A 87 -9.59 -19.75 22.72
N ARG A 88 -10.12 -18.98 23.67
CA ARG A 88 -9.59 -17.63 23.95
C ARG A 88 -8.16 -17.67 24.51
N ALA A 89 -7.27 -16.81 24.01
CA ALA A 89 -5.92 -16.64 24.54
C ALA A 89 -5.82 -15.40 25.46
N PRO A 90 -4.99 -15.42 26.53
CA PRO A 90 -4.67 -14.24 27.31
C PRO A 90 -3.76 -13.29 26.50
N VAL A 91 -4.05 -11.99 26.50
CA VAL A 91 -3.19 -10.96 25.90
C VAL A 91 -2.05 -10.65 26.86
N VAL A 92 -0.81 -11.01 26.53
CA VAL A 92 0.37 -10.61 27.31
C VAL A 92 1.34 -9.85 26.40
N PRO A 93 1.67 -8.57 26.71
CA PRO A 93 2.68 -7.84 25.97
C PRO A 93 4.03 -8.55 26.00
N ALA A 94 4.68 -8.64 24.84
CA ALA A 94 5.99 -9.26 24.71
C ALA A 94 7.08 -8.39 25.33
N GLY A 95 7.87 -8.94 26.24
CA GLY A 95 9.05 -8.28 26.79
C GLY A 95 10.22 -8.33 25.80
N ARG A 96 10.51 -9.53 25.27
CA ARG A 96 11.55 -9.77 24.27
C ARG A 96 11.09 -10.78 23.23
N VAL A 97 11.47 -10.54 21.98
CA VAL A 97 11.25 -11.48 20.87
C VAL A 97 12.55 -11.62 20.09
N THR A 98 13.00 -12.87 19.91
CA THR A 98 14.19 -13.21 19.13
C THR A 98 13.78 -13.99 17.89
N LEU A 99 14.31 -13.57 16.75
CA LEU A 99 13.98 -14.14 15.44
C LEU A 99 15.24 -14.74 14.81
N ALA A 100 15.05 -15.81 14.05
CA ALA A 100 16.01 -16.32 13.09
C ALA A 100 15.44 -16.17 11.68
N GLY A 101 16.30 -15.93 10.71
CA GLY A 101 15.90 -15.77 9.32
C GLY A 101 17.08 -15.99 8.38
N PRO A 102 16.83 -15.95 7.05
CA PRO A 102 17.87 -16.04 6.06
C PRO A 102 18.94 -14.95 6.27
N VAL A 103 20.21 -15.29 6.08
CA VAL A 103 21.37 -14.39 6.31
C VAL A 103 21.21 -13.06 5.58
N GLN A 104 20.63 -13.09 4.37
CA GLN A 104 20.37 -11.91 3.55
C GLN A 104 19.36 -10.96 4.22
N VAL A 105 18.36 -11.50 4.90
CA VAL A 105 17.33 -10.72 5.60
C VAL A 105 17.87 -10.18 6.93
N VAL A 106 18.67 -10.97 7.64
CA VAL A 106 19.36 -10.54 8.87
C VAL A 106 20.30 -9.36 8.60
N ALA A 107 21.01 -9.37 7.46
CA ALA A 107 21.91 -8.30 7.05
C ALA A 107 21.17 -7.02 6.61
N ALA A 108 19.99 -7.15 6.01
CA ALA A 108 19.24 -6.04 5.43
C ALA A 108 18.23 -5.38 6.38
N VAL A 109 17.73 -6.11 7.38
CA VAL A 109 16.62 -5.66 8.24
C VAL A 109 17.11 -5.40 9.67
N SER A 110 17.03 -4.14 10.10
CA SER A 110 17.38 -3.76 11.46
C SER A 110 16.33 -4.25 12.48
N PRO A 111 16.73 -4.45 13.74
CA PRO A 111 15.80 -4.84 14.81
C PRO A 111 14.63 -3.86 14.98
N GLU A 112 14.85 -2.57 14.76
CA GLU A 112 13.83 -1.54 14.77
C GLU A 112 12.80 -1.72 13.64
N MET A 113 13.22 -2.16 12.44
CA MET A 113 12.28 -2.49 11.36
C MET A 113 11.48 -3.74 11.70
N LEU A 114 12.12 -4.76 12.28
CA LEU A 114 11.43 -5.98 12.72
C LEU A 114 10.34 -5.65 13.75
N ARG A 115 10.65 -4.81 14.73
CA ARG A 115 9.67 -4.36 15.74
C ARG A 115 8.48 -3.66 15.11
N LEU A 116 8.71 -2.74 14.15
CA LEU A 116 7.63 -2.05 13.44
C LEU A 116 6.82 -2.98 12.52
N ALA A 117 7.47 -3.99 11.91
CA ALA A 117 6.82 -4.98 11.05
C ALA A 117 5.93 -5.97 11.82
N LEU A 118 6.38 -6.37 13.01
CA LEU A 118 5.69 -7.32 13.86
C LEU A 118 4.69 -6.65 14.81
N LEU A 119 4.65 -5.32 14.88
CA LEU A 119 3.77 -4.59 15.77
C LEU A 119 2.31 -5.02 15.63
N GLY A 120 1.68 -5.38 16.76
CA GLY A 120 0.30 -5.87 16.81
C GLY A 120 0.14 -7.37 16.56
N LYS A 121 1.19 -8.06 16.12
CA LYS A 121 1.16 -9.53 15.96
C LYS A 121 1.31 -10.23 17.29
N VAL A 122 0.69 -11.40 17.36
CA VAL A 122 0.88 -12.36 18.45
C VAL A 122 1.86 -13.42 17.98
N VAL A 123 2.92 -13.62 18.73
CA VAL A 123 4.00 -14.56 18.41
C VAL A 123 4.11 -15.65 19.47
N THR A 124 4.51 -16.85 19.07
CA THR A 124 4.78 -18.00 19.94
C THR A 124 6.14 -18.56 19.56
N ALA A 125 6.91 -19.00 20.55
CA ALA A 125 8.22 -19.61 20.32
C ALA A 125 8.08 -20.88 19.44
N GLY A 126 8.93 -20.98 18.43
CA GLY A 126 8.94 -22.02 17.41
C GLY A 126 8.03 -21.78 16.21
N ASP A 127 7.24 -20.70 16.19
CA ASP A 127 6.37 -20.38 15.05
C ASP A 127 7.12 -19.61 13.95
N ASP A 128 6.68 -19.84 12.72
CA ASP A 128 7.09 -19.03 11.59
C ASP A 128 6.17 -17.79 11.49
N VAL A 129 6.79 -16.62 11.33
CA VAL A 129 6.12 -15.33 11.22
C VAL A 129 6.55 -14.63 9.94
N SER A 130 5.58 -14.03 9.25
CA SER A 130 5.86 -13.18 8.10
C SER A 130 6.15 -11.74 8.54
N LEU A 131 6.83 -10.96 7.69
CA LEU A 131 6.94 -9.50 7.83
C LEU A 131 5.76 -8.76 7.18
N LEU A 132 4.77 -9.49 6.63
CA LEU A 132 3.55 -8.91 6.10
C LEU A 132 2.74 -8.23 7.20
N PRO A 133 2.29 -6.98 7.00
CA PRO A 133 1.61 -6.26 8.06
C PRO A 133 0.30 -6.88 8.51
N GLN A 134 -0.19 -6.60 9.71
CA GLN A 134 -1.60 -6.83 10.05
C GLN A 134 -2.43 -5.59 9.69
N ASP A 135 -3.65 -5.80 9.18
CA ASP A 135 -4.64 -4.75 8.88
C ASP A 135 -5.56 -4.46 10.08
N VAL A 136 -5.31 -5.13 11.21
CA VAL A 136 -6.01 -4.91 12.48
C VAL A 136 -5.16 -3.96 13.34
N LEU A 137 -5.77 -2.84 13.72
CA LEU A 137 -5.16 -1.57 14.10
C LEU A 137 -4.36 -1.57 15.42
N PRO A 138 -3.19 -0.91 15.46
CA PRO A 138 -2.79 -0.05 16.58
C PRO A 138 -3.20 1.43 16.33
N ASP A 139 -3.05 2.24 17.37
CA ASP A 139 -3.47 3.65 17.49
C ASP A 139 -3.05 4.56 16.31
N ALA A 140 -3.78 5.65 16.07
CA ALA A 140 -3.63 6.51 14.89
C ALA A 140 -2.24 7.15 14.74
N SER A 141 -1.54 7.40 15.85
CA SER A 141 -0.18 7.96 15.88
C SER A 141 0.91 6.99 15.42
N VAL A 142 0.68 5.68 15.54
CA VAL A 142 1.64 4.63 15.20
C VAL A 142 1.46 4.13 13.77
N ARG A 143 0.26 4.35 13.21
CA ARG A 143 -0.10 3.94 11.85
C ARG A 143 0.84 4.51 10.77
N THR A 144 1.19 5.79 10.86
CA THR A 144 2.05 6.48 9.89
C THR A 144 3.48 5.95 9.90
N LEU A 145 4.03 5.68 11.08
CA LEU A 145 5.36 5.08 11.26
C LEU A 145 5.38 3.65 10.75
N VAL A 146 4.33 2.88 11.01
CA VAL A 146 4.15 1.51 10.56
C VAL A 146 3.96 1.44 9.03
N GLU A 147 3.21 2.37 8.43
CA GLU A 147 3.08 2.49 6.97
C GLU A 147 4.39 2.88 6.28
N ALA A 148 5.16 3.80 6.89
CA ALA A 148 6.51 4.11 6.43
C ALA A 148 7.45 2.89 6.60
N ALA A 149 7.29 2.14 7.70
CA ALA A 149 8.02 0.91 7.98
C ALA A 149 7.87 -0.12 6.86
N ARG A 150 6.61 -0.38 6.52
CA ARG A 150 6.18 -1.33 5.49
C ARG A 150 6.72 -0.95 4.11
N ARG A 151 6.62 0.32 3.72
CA ARG A 151 7.14 0.82 2.43
C ARG A 151 8.64 0.60 2.29
N SER A 152 9.41 0.84 3.33
CA SER A 152 10.87 0.67 3.25
C SER A 152 11.33 -0.78 3.35
N LEU A 153 10.64 -1.64 4.10
CA LEU A 153 10.90 -3.08 4.07
C LEU A 153 10.70 -3.63 2.65
N SER A 154 9.67 -3.17 1.96
CA SER A 154 9.47 -3.45 0.53
C SER A 154 10.61 -2.89 -0.34
N ASN A 155 11.18 -1.73 -0.02
CA ASN A 155 12.28 -1.15 -0.80
C ASN A 155 13.66 -1.77 -0.48
N THR A 156 13.84 -2.30 0.73
CA THR A 156 15.14 -2.76 1.27
C THR A 156 15.33 -4.25 1.10
N VAL A 157 14.32 -5.04 1.44
CA VAL A 157 14.32 -6.51 1.27
C VAL A 157 13.75 -6.89 -0.11
N GLY A 158 13.23 -5.89 -0.85
CA GLY A 158 12.65 -6.00 -2.18
C GLY A 158 11.36 -6.82 -2.17
N TYR A 159 11.53 -8.12 -2.10
CA TYR A 159 10.58 -9.09 -2.59
C TYR A 159 10.43 -10.31 -1.70
N ALA A 160 11.45 -10.53 -0.87
CA ALA A 160 11.40 -11.49 0.20
C ALA A 160 10.56 -10.94 1.36
N TRP A 161 10.28 -9.63 1.47
CA TRP A 161 9.52 -9.08 2.61
C TRP A 161 8.09 -9.64 2.76
N THR A 162 7.45 -10.07 1.66
CA THR A 162 6.10 -10.69 1.72
C THR A 162 6.13 -12.21 1.89
N SER A 163 7.26 -12.84 1.58
CA SER A 163 7.37 -14.30 1.44
C SER A 163 8.39 -14.95 2.37
N THR A 164 9.32 -14.19 2.92
CA THR A 164 10.25 -14.61 3.95
C THR A 164 9.48 -14.90 5.21
N LEU A 165 9.66 -16.13 5.68
CA LEU A 165 9.27 -16.56 7.00
C LEU A 165 10.48 -16.42 7.90
N LEU A 166 10.26 -15.77 9.04
CA LEU A 166 11.21 -15.72 10.15
C LEU A 166 10.72 -16.68 11.21
N THR A 167 11.63 -17.43 11.82
CA THR A 167 11.26 -18.33 12.91
C THR A 167 11.46 -17.59 14.23
N VAL A 168 10.43 -17.58 15.07
CA VAL A 168 10.52 -17.05 16.44
C VAL A 168 11.31 -18.06 17.27
N THR A 169 12.58 -17.80 17.55
CA THR A 169 13.42 -18.72 18.31
C THR A 169 13.15 -18.63 19.80
N ALA A 170 12.82 -17.44 20.29
CA ALA A 170 12.42 -17.20 21.67
C ALA A 170 11.45 -16.01 21.78
N ALA A 171 10.49 -16.09 22.70
CA ALA A 171 9.57 -15.01 23.03
C ALA A 171 9.34 -14.96 24.54
N GLU A 172 9.16 -13.79 25.11
CA GLU A 172 8.82 -13.62 26.53
C GLU A 172 7.44 -12.95 26.66
N PRO A 173 6.36 -13.67 27.01
CA PRO A 173 6.30 -15.12 27.30
C PRO A 173 6.42 -16.02 26.05
N ASP A 174 6.74 -17.31 26.25
CA ASP A 174 6.98 -18.26 25.15
C ASP A 174 5.74 -18.53 24.28
N PHE A 175 4.53 -18.22 24.78
CA PHE A 175 3.28 -18.43 24.09
C PHE A 175 2.42 -17.16 24.08
N GLY A 176 1.88 -16.81 22.91
CA GLY A 176 0.85 -15.78 22.79
C GLY A 176 1.33 -14.36 23.13
N ALA A 177 2.59 -14.05 22.86
CA ALA A 177 3.19 -12.75 23.19
C ALA A 177 2.82 -11.70 22.14
N LEU A 178 2.18 -10.61 22.57
CA LEU A 178 1.79 -9.49 21.70
C LEU A 178 2.94 -8.50 21.52
N VAL A 179 3.39 -8.28 20.28
CA VAL A 179 4.46 -7.31 20.00
C VAL A 179 3.93 -5.88 20.08
N THR A 180 4.55 -5.07 20.94
CA THR A 180 4.22 -3.66 21.16
C THR A 180 5.42 -2.76 20.83
N MET A 181 5.24 -1.45 20.93
CA MET A 181 6.35 -0.50 20.78
C MET A 181 7.39 -0.62 21.90
N ASP A 182 7.06 -1.23 23.04
CA ASP A 182 7.98 -1.44 24.15
C ASP A 182 8.73 -2.78 24.07
N THR A 183 8.32 -3.67 23.16
CA THR A 183 8.94 -4.98 22.98
C THR A 183 10.36 -4.86 22.45
N VAL A 184 11.31 -5.56 23.08
CA VAL A 184 12.67 -5.69 22.58
C VAL A 184 12.71 -6.76 21.50
N VAL A 185 12.95 -6.38 20.26
CA VAL A 185 13.08 -7.32 19.14
C VAL A 185 14.54 -7.46 18.74
N GLY A 186 14.98 -8.66 18.37
CA GLY A 186 16.35 -8.88 17.91
C GLY A 186 16.53 -10.15 17.10
N TRP A 187 17.69 -10.25 16.47
CA TRP A 187 18.12 -11.45 15.75
C TRP A 187 18.86 -12.40 16.70
N GLU A 188 18.71 -13.71 16.50
CA GLU A 188 19.35 -14.76 17.33
C GLU A 188 20.87 -14.62 17.42
N HIS A 189 21.50 -14.14 16.35
CA HIS A 189 22.95 -13.92 16.23
C HIS A 189 23.29 -12.47 15.83
N GLY A 190 22.49 -11.48 16.26
CA GLY A 190 22.64 -10.10 15.78
C GLY A 190 22.22 -9.00 16.77
N GLN A 191 21.99 -7.80 16.25
CA GLN A 191 21.63 -6.62 17.04
C GLN A 191 20.23 -6.76 17.66
N THR A 192 19.96 -6.04 18.75
CA THR A 192 18.64 -5.91 19.39
C THR A 192 18.20 -4.45 19.43
N THR A 193 16.89 -4.18 19.40
CA THR A 193 16.36 -2.83 19.59
C THR A 193 16.84 -2.24 20.91
N ARG A 194 17.32 -0.99 20.94
CA ARG A 194 17.74 -0.33 22.19
C ARG A 194 16.54 0.17 23.00
N THR A 195 16.50 -0.19 24.28
CA THR A 195 15.45 0.26 25.20
C THR A 195 15.56 1.75 25.51
N GLY A 196 14.47 2.49 25.31
CA GLY A 196 14.32 3.87 25.76
C GLY A 196 14.07 3.93 27.27
N GLY A 197 15.13 4.02 28.07
CA GLY A 197 15.18 4.65 29.39
C GLY A 197 14.23 4.16 30.50
N ARG A 198 14.74 3.27 31.37
CA ARG A 198 14.62 3.46 32.83
C ARG A 198 16.00 3.44 33.45
N THR A 199 16.41 4.59 33.99
CA THR A 199 17.48 4.68 34.98
C THR A 199 17.08 3.85 36.20
N GLY A 200 17.75 2.71 36.36
CA GLY A 200 17.67 1.85 37.54
C GLY A 200 19.03 1.19 37.70
N ALA A 201 19.84 1.75 38.59
CA ALA A 201 21.22 1.38 38.83
C ALA A 201 21.41 -0.14 38.99
N ALA A 202 22.20 -0.75 38.11
CA ALA A 202 22.88 -1.99 38.44
C ALA A 202 23.98 -1.65 39.45
N ARG A 203 23.72 -1.87 40.73
CA ARG A 203 24.79 -2.05 41.71
C ARG A 203 25.25 -3.51 41.67
N PRO A 204 26.56 -3.77 41.63
CA PRO A 204 27.10 -5.11 41.73
C PRO A 204 26.91 -5.64 43.16
N GLY A 205 26.82 -6.97 43.28
CA GLY A 205 26.48 -7.67 44.51
C GLY A 205 27.38 -7.33 45.69
N GLY A 206 26.77 -7.17 46.86
CA GLY A 206 27.45 -7.13 48.14
C GLY A 206 26.95 -8.29 49.02
N ALA A 207 27.83 -9.26 49.26
CA ALA A 207 27.73 -10.13 50.43
C ALA A 207 28.33 -9.41 51.64
N ALA A 208 27.56 -9.43 52.73
CA ALA A 208 27.71 -8.86 54.07
C ALA A 208 29.12 -8.68 54.69
N ARG A 209 29.36 -7.52 55.34
CA ARG A 209 29.43 -7.28 56.82
C ARG A 209 30.37 -6.10 57.19
N GLY A 210 29.88 -5.22 58.08
CA GLY A 210 30.67 -4.56 59.13
C GLY A 210 31.26 -3.16 58.84
N PRO A 211 31.00 -2.12 59.68
CA PRO A 211 31.43 -0.74 59.45
C PRO A 211 32.79 -0.44 60.12
N ASP A 212 33.57 0.51 59.61
CA ASP A 212 33.68 1.87 60.16
C ASP A 212 34.79 2.71 59.48
N THR A 213 34.58 4.03 59.51
CA THR A 213 35.53 5.16 59.45
C THR A 213 36.63 5.32 58.37
N GLY A 214 36.41 6.33 57.52
CA GLY A 214 37.27 7.54 57.46
C GLY A 214 38.46 7.58 56.48
N PRO A 215 38.81 8.76 55.92
CA PRO A 215 39.51 8.91 54.64
C PRO A 215 40.97 9.39 54.78
N ASP A 216 41.81 9.20 53.75
CA ASP A 216 42.76 10.22 53.24
C ASP A 216 43.71 9.71 52.14
N GLY A 217 44.03 10.60 51.20
CA GLY A 217 45.42 10.99 50.90
C GLY A 217 46.34 10.06 50.09
N ALA A 218 46.56 10.43 48.83
CA ALA A 218 47.84 10.70 48.15
C ALA A 218 49.12 9.84 48.38
N ALA A 219 49.86 9.74 47.26
CA ALA A 219 51.31 9.45 47.14
C ALA A 219 51.69 7.96 47.30
N ASP A 220 52.76 7.41 46.75
CA ASP A 220 53.88 7.82 45.89
C ASP A 220 54.50 6.49 45.39
N ARG A 221 55.39 6.55 44.38
CA ARG A 221 56.61 5.73 44.16
C ARG A 221 56.69 4.26 44.66
N ALA A 222 57.42 3.34 44.06
CA ALA A 222 58.30 3.20 42.91
C ALA A 222 58.97 1.81 43.07
N ALA A 223 59.66 1.38 42.00
CA ALA A 223 60.66 0.31 41.98
C ALA A 223 60.11 -1.11 42.11
N GLY A 224 60.45 -2.06 41.25
CA GLY A 224 61.68 -2.20 40.46
C GLY A 224 62.28 -3.55 40.84
N GLY A 225 62.58 -4.38 39.84
CA GLY A 225 63.11 -5.73 40.09
C GLY A 225 63.24 -6.55 38.82
N ASP A 226 64.28 -6.22 38.07
CA ASP A 226 64.82 -6.87 36.87
C ASP A 226 65.34 -8.29 37.09
N ALA A 227 65.49 -9.00 35.97
CA ALA A 227 66.51 -10.02 35.58
C ALA A 227 65.84 -11.29 35.00
N SER A 228 65.75 -11.47 33.68
CA SER A 228 66.80 -11.96 32.73
C SER A 228 67.21 -13.42 33.04
N ALA A 229 67.38 -14.37 32.12
CA ALA A 229 67.42 -14.46 30.67
C ALA A 229 67.27 -15.96 30.29
N ASP A 230 66.83 -16.32 29.07
CA ASP A 230 67.67 -17.04 28.08
C ASP A 230 66.89 -17.41 26.78
N ARG A 231 67.49 -17.03 25.64
CA ARG A 231 67.59 -17.67 24.30
C ARG A 231 66.37 -18.48 23.79
N ALA A 232 65.86 -18.29 22.56
CA ALA A 232 66.52 -18.56 21.28
C ALA A 232 65.54 -18.26 20.12
N ALA A 233 66.09 -18.11 18.91
CA ALA A 233 65.50 -17.43 17.75
C ALA A 233 64.45 -18.22 16.93
N GLY A 234 63.64 -17.48 16.16
CA GLY A 234 63.24 -17.89 14.81
C GLY A 234 61.75 -17.76 14.47
N ASN A 235 61.44 -16.81 13.58
CA ASN A 235 60.23 -16.67 12.74
C ASN A 235 58.89 -16.29 13.41
N ASP A 236 58.57 -15.00 13.38
CA ASP A 236 57.19 -14.50 13.27
C ASP A 236 57.06 -13.70 11.96
N GLU A 237 56.62 -14.38 10.90
CA GLU A 237 55.77 -13.76 9.88
C GLU A 237 54.36 -13.66 10.47
N PRO A 238 53.64 -12.52 10.33
CA PRO A 238 52.25 -12.45 10.74
C PRO A 238 51.39 -13.16 9.69
N ALA A 239 51.02 -14.42 9.97
CA ALA A 239 50.02 -15.15 9.20
C ALA A 239 48.60 -14.78 9.65
N ASP A 240 47.75 -14.53 8.64
CA ASP A 240 46.29 -14.46 8.64
C ASP A 240 45.56 -13.37 9.43
N ARG A 241 45.52 -12.18 8.81
CA ARG A 241 44.30 -11.38 8.75
C ARG A 241 43.31 -12.09 7.82
N ALA A 242 42.49 -12.99 8.37
CA ALA A 242 41.33 -13.53 7.67
C ALA A 242 40.20 -12.49 7.66
N ASP A 243 39.99 -11.91 6.49
CA ASP A 243 38.76 -11.36 5.91
C ASP A 243 37.58 -11.06 6.86
N ASP A 244 37.43 -9.79 7.21
CA ASP A 244 36.15 -9.17 7.60
C ASP A 244 35.62 -8.30 6.43
N ALA A 245 35.69 -8.85 5.22
CA ALA A 245 35.02 -8.31 4.04
C ALA A 245 33.54 -8.74 4.11
N GLY A 246 32.74 -7.97 4.85
CA GLY A 246 31.29 -8.05 4.79
C GLY A 246 30.83 -8.00 3.34
N GLY A 247 30.27 -9.10 2.85
CA GLY A 247 29.86 -9.28 1.47
C GLY A 247 29.02 -8.12 0.97
N VAL A 248 29.61 -7.35 0.06
CA VAL A 248 28.94 -6.38 -0.79
C VAL A 248 27.93 -7.17 -1.62
N GLU A 249 26.64 -6.93 -1.40
CA GLU A 249 25.62 -7.29 -2.38
C GLU A 249 26.01 -6.58 -3.68
N ASP A 250 26.38 -7.32 -4.74
CA ASP A 250 26.81 -6.78 -6.02
C ASP A 250 25.77 -5.73 -6.47
N ALA A 251 26.16 -4.46 -6.45
CA ALA A 251 25.27 -3.38 -6.84
C ALA A 251 24.84 -3.64 -8.29
N PRO A 252 23.54 -3.58 -8.61
CA PRO A 252 23.08 -3.87 -9.97
C PRO A 252 23.79 -2.93 -10.95
N GLY A 253 24.19 -3.46 -12.08
CA GLY A 253 24.75 -2.64 -13.15
C GLY A 253 23.74 -1.58 -13.59
N VAL A 254 24.19 -0.42 -14.06
CA VAL A 254 23.28 0.60 -14.63
C VAL A 254 22.45 0.03 -15.79
N ASP A 255 22.99 -0.96 -16.51
CA ASP A 255 22.31 -1.70 -17.57
C ASP A 255 21.18 -2.62 -17.06
N GLU A 256 21.17 -2.93 -15.77
CA GLU A 256 20.15 -3.75 -15.08
C GLU A 256 19.01 -2.89 -14.51
N LEU A 257 19.02 -1.58 -14.76
CA LEU A 257 17.98 -0.62 -14.38
C LEU A 257 17.21 -0.10 -15.61
N PRO A 258 16.40 -0.95 -16.27
CA PRO A 258 15.62 -0.54 -17.44
C PRO A 258 14.70 0.64 -17.10
N GLY A 259 14.71 1.65 -17.98
CA GLY A 259 13.95 2.90 -17.84
C GLY A 259 14.55 3.99 -16.95
N LEU A 260 15.66 3.72 -16.27
CA LEU A 260 16.32 4.70 -15.40
C LEU A 260 17.64 5.20 -15.96
N ARG A 261 17.98 4.88 -17.23
CA ARG A 261 19.27 5.24 -17.85
C ARG A 261 19.53 6.74 -17.83
N ALA A 262 18.55 7.56 -18.22
CA ALA A 262 18.71 9.01 -18.24
C ALA A 262 18.96 9.58 -16.82
N GLN A 263 18.18 9.11 -15.83
CA GLN A 263 18.36 9.50 -14.42
C GLN A 263 19.70 9.01 -13.85
N ALA A 264 20.16 7.84 -14.29
CA ALA A 264 21.44 7.27 -13.90
C ALA A 264 22.60 8.07 -14.49
N GLU A 265 22.51 8.48 -15.75
CA GLU A 265 23.50 9.34 -16.41
C GLU A 265 23.59 10.70 -15.72
N GLU A 266 22.47 11.36 -15.47
CA GLU A 266 22.41 12.64 -14.76
C GLU A 266 23.06 12.55 -13.36
N LEU A 267 22.73 11.50 -12.59
CA LEU A 267 23.34 11.29 -11.27
C LEU A 267 24.83 10.91 -11.38
N THR A 268 25.22 10.14 -12.40
CA THR A 268 26.61 9.73 -12.62
C THR A 268 27.48 10.95 -12.91
N GLU A 269 27.06 11.82 -13.84
CA GLU A 269 27.78 13.03 -14.19
C GLU A 269 27.99 13.94 -12.97
N LEU A 270 26.96 14.11 -12.14
CA LEU A 270 27.06 14.92 -10.92
C LEU A 270 28.07 14.34 -9.93
N LEU A 271 27.96 13.04 -9.63
CA LEU A 271 28.82 12.40 -8.63
C LEU A 271 30.26 12.28 -9.13
N ASP A 272 30.47 11.96 -10.41
CA ASP A 272 31.79 11.90 -11.04
C ASP A 272 32.49 13.27 -11.01
N LEU A 273 31.77 14.33 -11.40
CA LEU A 273 32.28 15.70 -11.36
C LEU A 273 32.66 16.13 -9.94
N GLY A 274 31.83 15.80 -8.95
CA GLY A 274 32.06 16.21 -7.56
C GLY A 274 33.03 15.33 -6.76
N PHE A 275 33.28 14.08 -7.17
CA PHE A 275 34.27 13.22 -6.53
C PHE A 275 35.65 13.27 -7.20
N HIS A 276 35.69 13.20 -8.53
CA HIS A 276 36.94 12.97 -9.28
C HIS A 276 37.47 14.23 -9.98
N HIS A 277 36.64 15.24 -10.21
CA HIS A 277 37.00 16.43 -11.00
C HIS A 277 36.93 17.76 -10.21
N ARG A 278 37.12 17.73 -8.89
CA ARG A 278 37.10 18.94 -8.03
C ARG A 278 38.09 20.02 -8.45
N GLU A 279 39.26 19.65 -8.98
CA GLU A 279 40.25 20.62 -9.44
C GLU A 279 39.73 21.47 -10.60
N VAL A 280 38.93 20.88 -11.50
CA VAL A 280 38.34 21.58 -12.64
C VAL A 280 37.33 22.62 -12.14
N LEU A 281 36.49 22.25 -11.17
CA LEU A 281 35.56 23.16 -10.51
C LEU A 281 36.30 24.31 -9.81
N GLY A 282 37.39 24.00 -9.11
CA GLY A 282 38.24 24.99 -8.45
C GLY A 282 38.86 26.00 -9.41
N ARG A 283 39.33 25.56 -10.60
CA ARG A 283 39.86 26.46 -11.65
C ARG A 283 38.79 27.42 -12.19
N LEU A 284 37.53 27.02 -12.18
CA LEU A 284 36.39 27.84 -12.60
C LEU A 284 35.81 28.68 -11.45
N SER A 285 36.44 28.67 -10.26
CA SER A 285 35.94 29.31 -9.04
C SER A 285 34.49 28.91 -8.69
N THR A 286 34.13 27.66 -8.96
CA THR A 286 32.78 27.13 -8.71
C THR A 286 32.83 25.86 -7.87
N THR A 287 31.70 25.48 -7.30
CA THR A 287 31.51 24.22 -6.58
C THR A 287 30.25 23.52 -7.06
N VAL A 288 30.21 22.20 -6.94
CA VAL A 288 29.01 21.40 -7.18
C VAL A 288 28.46 20.96 -5.84
N SER A 289 27.18 21.23 -5.60
CA SER A 289 26.47 20.69 -4.44
C SER A 289 26.14 19.23 -4.71
N LEU A 290 26.62 18.35 -3.83
CA LEU A 290 26.38 16.90 -3.91
C LEU A 290 25.12 16.45 -3.16
N GLY A 291 24.17 17.36 -2.96
CA GLY A 291 22.87 17.06 -2.35
C GLY A 291 21.78 16.84 -3.41
N VAL A 292 21.20 15.65 -3.43
CA VAL A 292 20.20 15.23 -4.43
C VAL A 292 18.94 14.73 -3.74
N LEU A 293 17.77 15.18 -4.21
CA LEU A 293 16.47 14.60 -3.85
C LEU A 293 15.93 13.77 -5.03
N ILE A 294 15.82 12.47 -4.85
CA ILE A 294 15.18 11.57 -5.82
C ILE A 294 13.73 11.33 -5.41
N ALA A 295 12.80 11.80 -6.23
CA ALA A 295 11.37 11.65 -6.00
C ALA A 295 10.76 10.68 -7.02
N GLY A 296 9.83 9.84 -6.58
CA GLY A 296 9.10 8.95 -7.48
C GLY A 296 8.38 7.86 -6.70
N PRO A 297 7.50 7.09 -7.36
CA PRO A 297 6.64 6.09 -6.72
C PRO A 297 7.39 5.13 -5.78
N ALA A 298 6.74 4.64 -4.74
CA ALA A 298 7.30 3.57 -3.92
C ALA A 298 7.64 2.35 -4.81
N GLY A 299 8.74 1.64 -4.53
CA GLY A 299 9.13 0.47 -5.34
C GLY A 299 9.61 0.74 -6.77
N SER A 300 9.77 2.01 -7.20
CA SER A 300 10.29 2.36 -8.53
C SER A 300 11.80 2.14 -8.73
N GLY A 301 12.53 1.67 -7.72
CA GLY A 301 13.96 1.40 -7.82
C GLY A 301 14.89 2.57 -7.47
N LYS A 302 14.40 3.64 -6.82
CA LYS A 302 15.22 4.81 -6.41
C LYS A 302 16.51 4.44 -5.67
N SER A 303 16.45 3.53 -4.69
CA SER A 303 17.63 3.10 -3.95
C SER A 303 18.59 2.26 -4.80
N ALA A 304 18.04 1.46 -5.73
CA ALA A 304 18.84 0.66 -6.67
C ALA A 304 19.59 1.57 -7.65
N LEU A 305 18.94 2.63 -8.14
CA LEU A 305 19.55 3.70 -8.94
C LEU A 305 20.77 4.31 -8.24
N VAL A 306 20.62 4.71 -6.97
CA VAL A 306 21.74 5.31 -6.22
C VAL A 306 22.88 4.33 -6.04
N ARG A 307 22.59 3.06 -5.71
CA ARG A 307 23.63 2.03 -5.54
C ARG A 307 24.37 1.73 -6.84
N ALA A 308 23.65 1.59 -7.95
CA ALA A 308 24.24 1.34 -9.27
C ALA A 308 25.17 2.47 -9.70
N VAL A 309 24.73 3.72 -9.53
CA VAL A 309 25.53 4.90 -9.87
C VAL A 309 26.74 5.05 -8.94
N ALA A 310 26.56 4.85 -7.63
CA ALA A 310 27.66 4.90 -6.67
C ALA A 310 28.75 3.87 -6.99
N ALA A 311 28.35 2.62 -7.32
CA ALA A 311 29.28 1.59 -7.76
C ALA A 311 30.05 2.00 -9.03
N ARG A 312 29.35 2.60 -10.01
CA ARG A 312 29.95 3.09 -11.26
C ARG A 312 31.00 4.18 -11.05
N VAL A 313 30.81 5.07 -10.07
CA VAL A 313 31.77 6.15 -9.73
C VAL A 313 32.77 5.75 -8.65
N GLY A 314 32.79 4.48 -8.22
CA GLY A 314 33.69 3.99 -7.17
C GLY A 314 33.43 4.56 -5.78
N ALA A 315 32.18 4.95 -5.49
CA ALA A 315 31.78 5.49 -4.20
C ALA A 315 31.11 4.43 -3.29
N THR A 316 31.43 4.50 -2.01
CA THR A 316 30.77 3.67 -0.99
C THR A 316 29.39 4.24 -0.65
N VAL A 317 28.39 3.39 -0.39
CA VAL A 317 27.04 3.84 -0.01
C VAL A 317 26.78 3.49 1.44
N ARG A 318 26.44 4.51 2.25
CA ARG A 318 25.95 4.33 3.61
C ARG A 318 24.44 4.54 3.64
N PRO A 319 23.63 3.47 3.73
CA PRO A 319 22.18 3.61 3.80
C PRO A 319 21.75 4.04 5.21
N LEU A 320 20.81 4.98 5.25
CA LEU A 320 20.14 5.44 6.45
C LEU A 320 18.63 5.47 6.20
N TRP A 321 17.88 4.93 7.14
CA TRP A 321 16.43 4.87 7.02
C TRP A 321 15.75 5.89 7.93
N ALA A 322 15.04 6.86 7.33
CA ALA A 322 14.48 7.99 8.07
C ALA A 322 13.39 7.58 9.08
N PRO A 323 12.41 6.70 8.74
CA PRO A 323 11.45 6.16 9.70
C PRO A 323 12.05 5.47 10.92
N GLU A 324 13.16 4.75 10.77
CA GLU A 324 13.86 4.12 11.91
C GLU A 324 14.34 5.18 12.90
N LEU A 325 14.90 6.28 12.40
CA LEU A 325 15.33 7.39 13.23
C LEU A 325 14.15 8.15 13.84
N ALA A 326 13.06 8.34 13.09
CA ALA A 326 11.84 9.01 13.57
C ALA A 326 11.13 8.23 14.69
N ALA A 327 11.31 6.91 14.76
CA ALA A 327 10.78 6.05 15.82
C ALA A 327 11.61 6.09 17.12
N LEU A 328 12.79 6.73 17.12
CA LEU A 328 13.63 6.90 18.30
C LEU A 328 13.30 8.21 19.04
N THR A 329 13.79 8.34 20.27
CA THR A 329 13.78 9.65 20.95
C THR A 329 14.67 10.63 20.20
N ASN A 330 14.34 11.93 20.23
CA ASN A 330 15.09 12.97 19.50
C ASN A 330 16.61 12.90 19.76
N ASP A 331 17.04 12.66 21.00
CA ASP A 331 18.46 12.55 21.36
C ASP A 331 19.13 11.28 20.81
N ALA A 332 18.42 10.14 20.83
CA ALA A 332 18.94 8.90 20.27
C ALA A 332 19.02 8.98 18.74
N ALA A 333 17.99 9.53 18.09
CA ALA A 333 17.96 9.78 16.66
C ALA A 333 19.09 10.72 16.24
N ALA A 334 19.25 11.86 16.92
CA ALA A 334 20.31 12.82 16.64
C ALA A 334 21.72 12.23 16.81
N ARG A 335 21.96 11.42 17.86
CA ARG A 335 23.26 10.75 18.04
C ARG A 335 23.57 9.76 16.91
N ARG A 336 22.59 8.95 16.51
CA ARG A 336 22.78 7.97 15.42
C ARG A 336 23.00 8.64 14.08
N LEU A 337 22.26 9.71 13.82
CA LEU A 337 22.41 10.52 12.62
C LEU A 337 23.79 11.18 12.54
N ARG A 338 24.30 11.74 13.64
CA ARG A 338 25.68 12.28 13.72
C ARG A 338 26.74 11.20 13.47
N ALA A 339 26.65 10.07 14.18
CA ALA A 339 27.61 8.97 14.02
C ALA A 339 27.68 8.48 12.56
N THR A 340 26.51 8.33 11.91
CA THR A 340 26.45 7.89 10.50
C THR A 340 27.02 8.96 9.55
N ALA A 341 26.77 10.24 9.82
CA ALA A 341 27.35 11.34 9.04
C ALA A 341 28.87 11.38 9.19
N ASP A 342 29.40 11.14 10.39
CA ASP A 342 30.85 11.14 10.65
C ASP A 342 31.55 9.93 10.00
N GLU A 343 30.90 8.77 9.90
CA GLU A 343 31.42 7.59 9.19
C GLU A 343 31.67 7.85 7.69
N VAL A 344 30.86 8.70 7.06
CA VAL A 344 30.96 9.02 5.62
C VAL A 344 31.74 10.30 5.33
N ARG A 345 32.08 11.07 6.36
CA ARG A 345 32.88 12.30 6.26
C ARG A 345 34.36 11.90 6.24
N GLY A 346 34.88 11.69 5.04
CA GLY A 346 36.29 11.38 4.79
C GLY A 346 36.72 11.78 3.39
N ASN A 347 37.97 11.49 3.04
CA ASN A 347 38.53 11.81 1.71
C ASN A 347 38.13 10.80 0.62
N ALA A 348 37.53 9.67 0.99
CA ALA A 348 37.09 8.66 0.02
C ALA A 348 35.70 9.02 -0.54
N PRO A 349 35.42 8.75 -1.83
CA PRO A 349 34.09 8.90 -2.40
C PRO A 349 33.04 8.10 -1.61
N ALA A 350 32.05 8.82 -1.07
CA ALA A 350 31.00 8.24 -0.24
C ALA A 350 29.66 8.94 -0.48
N VAL A 351 28.58 8.17 -0.43
CA VAL A 351 27.20 8.60 -0.57
C VAL A 351 26.41 8.23 0.68
N LEU A 352 25.89 9.24 1.40
CA LEU A 352 24.88 9.05 2.44
C LEU A 352 23.50 8.94 1.78
N LEU A 353 22.94 7.74 1.74
CA LEU A 353 21.62 7.49 1.15
C LEU A 353 20.55 7.51 2.24
N VAL A 354 19.73 8.57 2.29
CA VAL A 354 18.61 8.69 3.24
C VAL A 354 17.30 8.29 2.56
N THR A 355 16.65 7.25 3.04
CA THR A 355 15.40 6.72 2.47
C THR A 355 14.16 7.19 3.23
N ASP A 356 13.10 7.55 2.50
CA ASP A 356 11.82 8.07 3.01
C ASP A 356 11.99 9.33 3.88
N VAL A 357 12.74 10.31 3.36
CA VAL A 357 13.20 11.50 4.09
C VAL A 357 12.08 12.32 4.76
N GLU A 358 10.84 12.23 4.25
CA GLU A 358 9.66 12.87 4.86
C GLU A 358 9.44 12.49 6.33
N ALA A 359 9.96 11.35 6.79
CA ALA A 359 9.83 10.93 8.19
C ALA A 359 10.74 11.72 9.14
N LEU A 360 11.90 12.17 8.67
CA LEU A 360 12.85 13.00 9.44
C LEU A 360 12.56 14.49 9.30
N ALA A 361 12.11 14.90 8.12
CA ALA A 361 11.84 16.29 7.78
C ALA A 361 10.48 16.38 7.08
N PRO A 362 9.38 16.25 7.84
CA PRO A 362 8.04 16.42 7.30
C PRO A 362 7.80 17.89 6.92
N ALA A 363 7.01 18.10 5.86
CA ALA A 363 6.57 19.44 5.45
C ALA A 363 5.72 20.13 6.53
N GLU A 364 5.04 19.35 7.36
CA GLU A 364 4.15 19.83 8.41
C GLU A 364 4.69 19.46 9.78
N ASN A 365 4.60 20.42 10.72
CA ASN A 365 5.07 20.27 12.10
C ASN A 365 6.52 19.73 12.19
N PRO A 366 7.51 20.40 11.57
CA PRO A 366 8.90 19.96 11.67
C PRO A 366 9.34 19.98 13.14
N GLY A 367 9.71 18.81 13.64
CA GLY A 367 10.17 18.65 15.02
C GLY A 367 11.62 19.10 15.21
N PRO A 368 12.14 19.07 16.46
CA PRO A 368 13.55 19.40 16.75
C PRO A 368 14.55 18.55 15.95
N LEU A 369 14.19 17.29 15.65
CA LEU A 369 15.01 16.38 14.86
C LEU A 369 15.19 16.86 13.41
N SER A 370 14.19 17.53 12.82
CA SER A 370 14.25 18.07 11.46
C SER A 370 15.30 19.18 11.35
N THR A 371 15.41 20.04 12.38
CA THR A 371 16.45 21.08 12.46
C THR A 371 17.85 20.47 12.54
N VAL A 372 18.03 19.47 13.41
CA VAL A 372 19.31 18.75 13.55
C VAL A 372 19.69 18.07 12.22
N PHE A 373 18.73 17.44 11.55
CA PHE A 373 18.94 16.79 10.27
C PHE A 373 19.37 17.77 9.19
N ARG A 374 18.70 18.92 9.07
CA ARG A 374 19.08 19.98 8.12
C ARG A 374 20.50 20.48 8.35
N GLN A 375 20.87 20.72 9.60
CA GLN A 375 22.23 21.14 9.94
C GLN A 375 23.28 20.09 9.52
N LEU A 376 23.04 18.82 9.86
CA LEU A 376 23.97 17.74 9.53
C LEU A 376 24.07 17.48 8.03
N LEU A 377 22.97 17.64 7.30
CA LEU A 377 22.96 17.53 5.84
C LEU A 377 23.84 18.62 5.22
N ALA A 378 23.68 19.88 5.65
CA ALA A 378 24.50 20.99 5.16
C ALA A 378 26.00 20.78 5.45
N GLU A 379 26.35 20.35 6.66
CA GLU A 379 27.73 20.06 7.05
C GLU A 379 28.32 18.91 6.23
N THR A 380 27.54 17.86 5.95
CA THR A 380 27.99 16.68 5.18
C THR A 380 28.22 17.02 3.71
N VAL A 381 27.32 17.79 3.09
CA VAL A 381 27.49 18.28 1.72
C VAL A 381 28.69 19.22 1.61
N ARG A 382 28.90 20.13 2.58
CA ARG A 382 30.08 21.02 2.62
C ARG A 382 31.40 20.28 2.80
N ALA A 383 31.40 19.16 3.51
CA ALA A 383 32.57 18.29 3.63
C ALA A 383 32.93 17.60 2.29
N GLY A 384 32.07 17.71 1.28
CA GLY A 384 32.25 17.07 -0.02
C GLY A 384 31.78 15.62 -0.06
N THR A 385 30.99 15.17 0.92
CA THR A 385 30.31 13.87 0.85
C THR A 385 28.98 14.06 0.13
N ALA A 386 28.60 13.13 -0.75
CA ALA A 386 27.30 13.21 -1.39
C ALA A 386 26.18 12.78 -0.45
N VAL A 387 25.05 13.49 -0.48
CA VAL A 387 23.86 13.14 0.29
C VAL A 387 22.70 12.98 -0.69
N VAL A 388 22.19 11.76 -0.80
CA VAL A 388 21.05 11.45 -1.66
C VAL A 388 19.86 11.07 -0.79
N CYS A 389 18.82 11.91 -0.83
CA CYS A 389 17.56 11.64 -0.15
C CYS A 389 16.56 11.07 -1.14
N THR A 390 15.80 10.06 -0.75
CA THR A 390 14.70 9.52 -1.56
C THR A 390 13.35 9.74 -0.89
N THR A 391 12.32 9.98 -1.69
CA THR A 391 10.93 10.08 -1.22
C THR A 391 9.95 9.55 -2.26
N SER A 392 8.82 9.05 -1.77
CA SER A 392 7.65 8.75 -2.61
C SER A 392 6.58 9.85 -2.60
N ARG A 393 6.75 10.86 -1.73
CA ARG A 393 5.79 11.94 -1.49
C ARG A 393 6.54 13.27 -1.42
N PRO A 394 6.97 13.85 -2.54
CA PRO A 394 7.77 15.07 -2.56
C PRO A 394 7.09 16.26 -1.87
N GLU A 395 5.76 16.29 -1.79
CA GLU A 395 4.95 17.26 -1.05
C GLU A 395 4.97 17.07 0.47
N ALA A 396 5.27 15.87 0.96
CA ALA A 396 5.36 15.58 2.38
C ALA A 396 6.74 15.92 2.98
N VAL A 397 7.71 16.33 2.16
CA VAL A 397 9.07 16.68 2.57
C VAL A 397 9.17 18.19 2.85
N ASP A 398 9.86 18.57 3.93
CA ASP A 398 10.17 19.95 4.28
C ASP A 398 10.71 20.73 3.05
N PRO A 399 9.99 21.75 2.54
CA PRO A 399 10.43 22.55 1.40
C PRO A 399 11.80 23.19 1.63
N ALA A 400 12.16 23.44 2.89
CA ALA A 400 13.42 24.07 3.26
C ALA A 400 14.64 23.13 3.07
N LEU A 401 14.43 21.83 2.86
CA LEU A 401 15.50 20.91 2.42
C LEU A 401 15.96 21.17 0.98
N ARG A 402 15.19 21.91 0.18
CA ARG A 402 15.52 22.26 -1.20
C ARG A 402 16.42 23.50 -1.33
N ALA A 403 16.98 23.97 -0.21
CA ALA A 403 17.91 25.08 -0.22
C ALA A 403 19.16 24.73 -1.08
N PRO A 404 19.80 25.73 -1.73
CA PRO A 404 20.96 25.48 -2.60
C PRO A 404 22.14 24.76 -1.93
N ASP A 405 22.29 24.92 -0.61
CA ASP A 405 23.34 24.28 0.22
C ASP A 405 22.92 22.92 0.80
N LEU A 406 21.71 22.46 0.48
CA LEU A 406 21.13 21.18 0.90
C LEU A 406 20.85 20.32 -0.33
N LEU A 407 19.59 19.98 -0.62
CA LEU A 407 19.18 19.13 -1.74
C LEU A 407 18.85 19.97 -2.98
N SER A 408 19.89 20.49 -3.61
CA SER A 408 19.76 21.43 -4.74
C SER A 408 19.28 20.77 -6.04
N LEU A 409 19.65 19.51 -6.29
CA LEU A 409 19.26 18.77 -7.49
C LEU A 409 18.04 17.88 -7.22
N ARG A 410 17.10 17.85 -8.17
CA ARG A 410 15.93 16.96 -8.11
C ARG A 410 15.92 16.03 -9.32
N ILE A 411 15.96 14.74 -9.04
CA ILE A 411 15.75 13.68 -10.05
C ILE A 411 14.36 13.10 -9.83
N THR A 412 13.56 13.04 -10.90
CA THR A 412 12.22 12.45 -10.86
C THR A 412 12.21 11.11 -11.58
N VAL A 413 11.79 10.07 -10.87
CA VAL A 413 11.57 8.73 -11.42
C VAL A 413 10.09 8.59 -11.77
N PRO A 414 9.73 8.54 -13.07
CA PRO A 414 8.34 8.40 -13.51
C PRO A 414 7.83 6.97 -13.29
N LEU A 415 6.51 6.80 -13.40
CA LEU A 415 5.92 5.45 -13.48
C LEU A 415 6.21 4.80 -14.82
N PRO A 416 6.43 3.48 -14.85
CA PRO A 416 6.75 2.81 -16.08
C PRO A 416 5.51 2.65 -16.95
N ASP A 417 5.59 3.12 -18.20
CA ASP A 417 4.61 2.82 -19.23
C ASP A 417 4.67 1.34 -19.67
N GLN A 418 3.77 0.89 -20.55
CA GLN A 418 3.74 -0.51 -20.98
C GLN A 418 5.07 -0.95 -21.65
N ALA A 419 5.68 -0.09 -22.45
CA ALA A 419 6.93 -0.41 -23.15
C ALA A 419 8.07 -0.60 -22.14
N LEU A 420 8.15 0.26 -21.13
CA LEU A 420 9.11 0.18 -20.06
C LEU A 420 8.85 -1.03 -19.14
N ARG A 421 7.60 -1.32 -18.79
CA ARG A 421 7.28 -2.54 -18.02
C ARG A 421 7.69 -3.81 -18.78
N ARG A 422 7.58 -3.82 -20.10
CA ARG A 422 8.09 -4.93 -20.93
C ARG A 422 9.62 -5.04 -20.87
N GLU A 423 10.35 -3.93 -20.95
CA GLU A 423 11.81 -3.92 -20.79
C GLU A 423 12.21 -4.43 -19.40
N GLN A 424 11.53 -3.97 -18.35
CA GLN A 424 11.67 -4.42 -16.97
C GLN A 424 11.43 -5.93 -16.83
N LEU A 425 10.32 -6.44 -17.38
CA LEU A 425 10.04 -7.88 -17.39
C LEU A 425 11.11 -8.67 -18.15
N THR A 426 11.65 -8.13 -19.24
CA THR A 426 12.73 -8.78 -20.00
C THR A 426 14.00 -8.93 -19.16
N VAL A 427 14.38 -7.88 -18.42
CA VAL A 427 15.53 -7.94 -17.50
C VAL A 427 15.26 -8.91 -16.35
N LEU A 428 14.09 -8.82 -15.72
CA LEU A 428 13.71 -9.63 -14.57
C LEU A 428 13.54 -11.13 -14.91
N THR A 429 13.22 -11.47 -16.15
CA THR A 429 13.05 -12.86 -16.61
C THR A 429 14.31 -13.43 -17.27
N ARG A 430 15.41 -12.68 -17.36
CA ARG A 430 16.64 -13.12 -18.04
C ARG A 430 17.22 -14.43 -17.51
N GLN A 431 17.07 -14.68 -16.21
CA GLN A 431 17.53 -15.90 -15.53
C GLN A 431 16.41 -16.93 -15.29
N VAL A 432 15.19 -16.66 -15.77
CA VAL A 432 14.02 -17.51 -15.56
C VAL A 432 13.78 -18.36 -16.81
N PRO A 433 13.72 -19.70 -16.72
CA PRO A 433 13.37 -20.55 -17.85
C PRO A 433 11.91 -20.31 -18.26
N LEU A 434 11.70 -19.64 -19.39
CA LEU A 434 10.37 -19.35 -19.93
C LEU A 434 9.94 -20.41 -20.94
N ALA A 435 8.68 -20.82 -20.89
CA ALA A 435 8.07 -21.64 -21.93
C ALA A 435 7.77 -20.78 -23.18
N GLY A 436 7.70 -21.43 -24.35
CA GLY A 436 7.56 -20.75 -25.64
C GLY A 436 6.22 -20.03 -25.85
N ASP A 437 5.25 -20.21 -24.96
CA ASP A 437 3.94 -19.54 -24.95
C ASP A 437 3.98 -18.18 -24.23
N VAL A 438 5.02 -17.87 -23.47
CA VAL A 438 5.10 -16.62 -22.69
C VAL A 438 5.19 -15.41 -23.64
N ARG A 439 4.33 -14.41 -23.41
CA ARG A 439 4.30 -13.14 -24.15
C ARG A 439 4.43 -11.98 -23.16
N LEU A 440 5.64 -11.46 -22.98
CA LEU A 440 5.91 -10.38 -22.02
C LEU A 440 5.17 -9.07 -22.37
N ASP A 441 4.89 -8.83 -23.65
CA ASP A 441 4.04 -7.72 -24.10
C ASP A 441 2.63 -7.78 -23.51
N GLU A 442 2.05 -8.98 -23.46
CA GLU A 442 0.71 -9.22 -22.89
C GLU A 442 0.72 -9.04 -21.36
N VAL A 443 1.74 -9.57 -20.70
CA VAL A 443 1.94 -9.38 -19.25
C VAL A 443 2.13 -7.90 -18.91
N ALA A 444 2.90 -7.16 -19.71
CA ALA A 444 3.09 -5.72 -19.55
C ALA A 444 1.78 -4.93 -19.76
N GLY A 445 0.95 -5.34 -20.73
CA GLY A 445 -0.38 -4.75 -20.96
C GLY A 445 -1.36 -5.00 -19.81
N ARG A 446 -1.21 -6.12 -19.10
CA ARG A 446 -2.04 -6.49 -17.94
C ARG A 446 -1.52 -5.98 -16.60
N THR A 447 -0.48 -5.14 -16.58
CA THR A 447 0.15 -4.61 -15.36
C THR A 447 0.14 -3.08 -15.27
N PRO A 448 -0.96 -2.36 -15.60
CA PRO A 448 -1.00 -0.91 -15.44
C PRO A 448 -0.79 -0.52 -13.97
N GLY A 449 0.01 0.53 -13.74
CA GLY A 449 0.36 1.02 -12.40
C GLY A 449 1.39 0.18 -11.64
N PHE A 450 1.84 -0.96 -12.17
CA PHE A 450 2.90 -1.76 -11.56
C PHE A 450 4.24 -1.03 -11.65
N VAL A 451 4.96 -0.97 -10.54
CA VAL A 451 6.36 -0.51 -10.50
C VAL A 451 7.34 -1.66 -10.70
N ALA A 452 8.64 -1.34 -10.82
CA ALA A 452 9.72 -2.33 -10.91
C ALA A 452 9.69 -3.35 -9.75
N ALA A 453 9.28 -2.91 -8.55
CA ALA A 453 9.05 -3.75 -7.36
C ALA A 453 7.72 -4.52 -7.36
N ASP A 454 6.82 -4.32 -8.31
CA ASP A 454 5.62 -5.16 -8.47
C ASP A 454 5.85 -6.21 -9.56
N LEU A 455 6.55 -5.84 -10.64
CA LEU A 455 6.80 -6.71 -11.78
C LEU A 455 7.65 -7.94 -11.45
N ALA A 456 8.67 -7.82 -10.63
CA ALA A 456 9.39 -9.00 -10.17
C ALA A 456 8.65 -9.77 -9.07
N ALA A 457 7.65 -9.19 -8.39
CA ALA A 457 6.73 -9.94 -7.53
C ALA A 457 5.89 -10.84 -8.39
N LEU A 458 5.38 -10.28 -9.48
CA LEU A 458 4.69 -11.05 -10.49
C LEU A 458 5.56 -12.17 -11.08
N VAL A 459 6.81 -11.88 -11.48
CA VAL A 459 7.73 -12.90 -12.05
C VAL A 459 8.02 -14.02 -11.04
N ARG A 460 8.28 -13.70 -9.77
CA ARG A 460 8.53 -14.74 -8.77
C ARG A 460 7.28 -15.51 -8.40
N GLU A 461 6.12 -14.87 -8.29
CA GLU A 461 4.85 -15.56 -8.05
C GLU A 461 4.55 -16.54 -9.19
N ALA A 462 4.79 -16.12 -10.45
CA ALA A 462 4.73 -17.03 -11.60
C ALA A 462 5.74 -18.18 -11.47
N GLY A 463 6.97 -17.90 -11.02
CA GLY A 463 7.97 -18.93 -10.72
C GLY A 463 7.55 -19.93 -9.63
N VAL A 464 6.97 -19.46 -8.53
CA VAL A 464 6.45 -20.31 -7.44
C VAL A 464 5.32 -21.19 -7.96
N ARG A 465 4.41 -20.65 -8.76
CA ARG A 465 3.31 -21.41 -9.38
C ARG A 465 3.83 -22.46 -10.35
N ALA A 466 4.82 -22.11 -11.17
CA ALA A 466 5.49 -23.05 -12.06
C ALA A 466 6.14 -24.20 -11.28
N ALA A 467 6.83 -23.89 -10.16
CA ALA A 467 7.44 -24.88 -9.29
C ALA A 467 6.40 -25.77 -8.59
N LEU A 468 5.28 -25.21 -8.13
CA LEU A 468 4.17 -25.98 -7.54
C LEU A 468 3.48 -26.90 -8.56
N ARG A 469 3.42 -26.48 -9.83
CA ARG A 469 2.91 -27.26 -10.95
C ARG A 469 3.89 -28.37 -11.38
N GLN A 470 5.20 -28.13 -11.22
CA GLN A 470 6.28 -29.00 -11.70
C GLN A 470 7.22 -29.47 -10.57
N LYS A 471 6.65 -29.93 -9.44
CA LYS A 471 7.40 -30.28 -8.22
C LYS A 471 8.50 -31.33 -8.41
N SER A 472 8.37 -32.20 -9.41
CA SER A 472 9.29 -33.30 -9.69
C SER A 472 10.11 -33.09 -10.96
N ALA A 473 10.00 -31.92 -11.60
CA ALA A 473 10.78 -31.62 -12.80
C ALA A 473 12.20 -31.15 -12.44
N GLU A 474 13.20 -31.69 -13.13
CA GLU A 474 14.60 -31.25 -12.95
C GLU A 474 14.83 -29.81 -13.44
N THR A 475 14.07 -29.37 -14.45
CA THR A 475 14.15 -28.02 -15.04
C THR A 475 12.75 -27.44 -15.25
N PRO A 476 12.12 -26.87 -14.21
CA PRO A 476 10.80 -26.29 -14.33
C PRO A 476 10.83 -25.03 -15.22
N THR A 477 9.82 -24.88 -16.07
CA THR A 477 9.63 -23.70 -16.93
C THR A 477 8.39 -22.90 -16.54
N VAL A 478 8.49 -21.58 -16.57
CA VAL A 478 7.36 -20.67 -16.32
C VAL A 478 6.55 -20.49 -17.59
N ALA A 479 5.26 -20.82 -17.56
CA ALA A 479 4.34 -20.70 -18.68
C ALA A 479 3.43 -19.46 -18.54
N MET A 480 2.71 -19.10 -19.61
CA MET A 480 1.82 -17.94 -19.60
C MET A 480 0.66 -18.10 -18.59
N THR A 481 0.25 -19.34 -18.32
CA THR A 481 -0.74 -19.67 -17.29
C THR A 481 -0.27 -19.27 -15.89
N ASP A 482 1.02 -19.40 -15.60
CA ASP A 482 1.59 -19.07 -14.29
C ASP A 482 1.60 -17.55 -14.07
N PHE A 483 1.92 -16.76 -15.12
CA PHE A 483 1.78 -15.30 -15.10
C PHE A 483 0.34 -14.84 -14.94
N THR A 484 -0.60 -15.49 -15.64
CA THR A 484 -2.03 -15.16 -15.56
C THR A 484 -2.56 -15.39 -14.14
N ALA A 485 -2.20 -16.51 -13.51
CA ALA A 485 -2.59 -16.79 -12.14
C ALA A 485 -1.85 -15.89 -11.12
N ALA A 486 -0.62 -15.47 -11.41
CA ALA A 486 0.11 -14.53 -10.57
C ALA A 486 -0.53 -13.13 -10.57
N LEU A 487 -1.07 -12.67 -11.70
CA LEU A 487 -1.79 -11.39 -11.81
C LEU A 487 -3.06 -11.33 -10.96
N GLU A 488 -3.67 -12.47 -10.64
CA GLU A 488 -4.84 -12.52 -9.76
C GLU A 488 -4.50 -12.14 -8.32
N VAL A 489 -3.28 -12.45 -7.87
CA VAL A 489 -2.84 -12.29 -6.48
C VAL A 489 -1.94 -11.06 -6.28
N VAL A 490 -1.07 -10.76 -7.25
CA VAL A 490 -0.17 -9.61 -7.15
C VAL A 490 -0.93 -8.34 -7.51
N ARG A 491 -0.89 -7.36 -6.60
CA ARG A 491 -1.51 -6.04 -6.76
C ARG A 491 -0.43 -4.95 -6.84
N PRO A 492 -0.68 -3.86 -7.59
CA PRO A 492 0.29 -2.77 -7.71
C PRO A 492 0.43 -2.02 -6.38
N THR A 493 1.66 -1.73 -5.96
CA THR A 493 1.94 -1.01 -4.70
C THR A 493 1.54 0.46 -4.75
N THR A 494 1.45 1.05 -5.94
CA THR A 494 0.89 2.40 -6.17
C THR A 494 -0.55 2.54 -5.69
N MET A 495 -1.27 1.42 -5.59
CA MET A 495 -2.67 1.34 -5.16
C MET A 495 -2.83 0.99 -3.66
N ALA A 496 -1.73 0.81 -2.93
CA ALA A 496 -1.78 0.37 -1.53
C ALA A 496 -2.24 1.45 -0.50
N GLY A 497 -2.92 2.52 -0.94
CA GLY A 497 -3.27 3.67 -0.07
C GLY A 497 -4.64 4.31 -0.29
N SER A 498 -5.42 3.89 -1.28
CA SER A 498 -6.84 4.22 -1.46
C SER A 498 -7.30 3.63 -2.78
N THR A 499 -7.72 2.37 -2.79
CA THR A 499 -8.24 1.79 -4.02
C THR A 499 -9.48 1.00 -3.68
N LEU A 500 -10.59 1.56 -4.16
CA LEU A 500 -11.82 0.83 -4.35
C LEU A 500 -11.52 -0.36 -5.25
N GLU A 501 -12.08 -1.49 -4.87
CA GLU A 501 -11.99 -2.77 -5.57
C GLU A 501 -12.16 -2.56 -7.08
N LEU A 502 -11.33 -3.26 -7.89
CA LEU A 502 -11.69 -3.49 -9.28
C LEU A 502 -13.13 -3.99 -9.26
N ALA A 503 -14.02 -3.28 -9.93
CA ALA A 503 -15.41 -3.64 -9.94
C ALA A 503 -15.54 -5.03 -10.60
N ASP A 504 -16.03 -6.01 -9.85
CA ASP A 504 -16.45 -7.32 -10.41
C ASP A 504 -17.65 -7.17 -11.37
N VAL A 505 -18.24 -5.97 -11.44
CA VAL A 505 -19.40 -5.63 -12.27
C VAL A 505 -18.92 -5.10 -13.61
N THR A 506 -19.49 -5.61 -14.69
CA THR A 506 -19.25 -5.16 -16.07
C THR A 506 -20.46 -4.42 -16.65
N LEU A 507 -20.30 -3.75 -17.80
CA LEU A 507 -21.41 -3.08 -18.50
C LEU A 507 -22.50 -4.06 -18.95
N ASP A 508 -22.16 -5.34 -19.09
CA ASP A 508 -23.09 -6.43 -19.39
C ASP A 508 -24.01 -6.75 -18.20
N ASP A 509 -23.58 -6.44 -16.97
CA ASP A 509 -24.37 -6.65 -15.75
C ASP A 509 -25.34 -5.50 -15.45
N VAL A 510 -25.18 -4.36 -16.12
CA VAL A 510 -26.11 -3.24 -16.01
C VAL A 510 -27.31 -3.53 -16.90
N GLY A 511 -28.52 -3.61 -16.35
CA GLY A 511 -29.75 -3.66 -17.15
C GLY A 511 -30.07 -2.27 -17.74
N ASP A 512 -30.70 -2.23 -18.93
CA ASP A 512 -31.17 -0.99 -19.58
C ASP A 512 -30.05 -0.03 -20.05
N MET A 513 -30.42 1.19 -20.47
CA MET A 513 -29.54 2.35 -20.73
C MET A 513 -28.61 2.21 -21.94
N VAL A 514 -29.11 1.64 -23.04
CA VAL A 514 -28.31 1.36 -24.26
C VAL A 514 -27.58 2.60 -24.77
N GLU A 515 -28.29 3.71 -24.97
CA GLU A 515 -27.71 4.96 -25.50
C GLU A 515 -26.68 5.59 -24.55
N VAL A 516 -26.93 5.51 -23.24
CA VAL A 516 -26.03 6.04 -22.20
C VAL A 516 -24.74 5.22 -22.17
N LYS A 517 -24.85 3.89 -22.22
CA LYS A 517 -23.71 2.98 -22.27
C LYS A 517 -22.86 3.19 -23.51
N GLU A 518 -23.49 3.36 -24.67
CA GLU A 518 -22.79 3.66 -25.92
C GLU A 518 -22.02 4.98 -25.77
N THR A 519 -22.70 6.06 -25.35
CA THR A 519 -22.08 7.37 -25.15
C THR A 519 -20.89 7.31 -24.17
N LEU A 520 -21.00 6.58 -23.06
CA LEU A 520 -19.92 6.42 -22.09
C LEU A 520 -18.78 5.54 -22.61
N THR A 521 -19.10 4.52 -23.40
CA THR A 521 -18.10 3.69 -24.07
C THR A 521 -17.25 4.56 -25.00
N GLU A 522 -17.87 5.41 -25.81
CA GLU A 522 -17.16 6.31 -26.72
C GLU A 522 -16.38 7.40 -25.98
N SER A 523 -16.98 7.98 -24.94
CA SER A 523 -16.42 9.16 -24.24
C SER A 523 -15.41 8.82 -23.16
N VAL A 524 -15.43 7.59 -22.61
CA VAL A 524 -14.58 7.19 -21.47
C VAL A 524 -13.76 5.96 -21.81
N LEU A 525 -14.40 4.90 -22.32
CA LEU A 525 -13.74 3.62 -22.53
C LEU A 525 -12.73 3.67 -23.69
N TRP A 526 -13.12 4.23 -24.83
CA TRP A 526 -12.26 4.30 -26.00
C TRP A 526 -11.00 5.14 -25.78
N PRO A 527 -11.04 6.33 -25.14
CA PRO A 527 -9.83 7.06 -24.79
C PRO A 527 -8.84 6.28 -23.91
N LEU A 528 -9.36 5.47 -22.98
CA LEU A 528 -8.54 4.67 -22.07
C LEU A 528 -8.00 3.39 -22.74
N THR A 529 -8.76 2.80 -23.65
CA THR A 529 -8.44 1.50 -24.29
C THR A 529 -7.65 1.66 -25.59
N TYR A 530 -7.88 2.73 -26.35
CA TYR A 530 -7.31 2.95 -27.69
C TYR A 530 -6.64 4.33 -27.85
N PRO A 531 -5.72 4.74 -26.94
CA PRO A 531 -5.13 6.08 -26.99
C PRO A 531 -4.32 6.35 -28.27
N ASP A 532 -3.66 5.32 -28.83
CA ASP A 532 -2.89 5.45 -30.07
C ASP A 532 -3.76 5.73 -31.29
N THR A 533 -4.99 5.21 -31.32
CA THR A 533 -5.94 5.45 -32.42
C THR A 533 -6.36 6.92 -32.43
N PHE A 534 -6.68 7.50 -31.27
CA PHE A 534 -6.97 8.93 -31.15
C PHE A 534 -5.79 9.80 -31.59
N ALA A 535 -4.57 9.44 -31.14
CA ALA A 535 -3.35 10.15 -31.52
C ALA A 535 -3.10 10.11 -33.03
N ARG A 536 -3.26 8.94 -33.67
CA ARG A 536 -3.09 8.76 -35.12
C ARG A 536 -4.14 9.52 -35.94
N LEU A 537 -5.37 9.59 -35.44
CA LEU A 537 -6.46 10.31 -36.10
C LEU A 537 -6.44 11.82 -35.82
N GLY A 538 -5.58 12.30 -34.92
CA GLY A 538 -5.51 13.71 -34.53
C GLY A 538 -6.75 14.20 -33.77
N VAL A 539 -7.54 13.29 -33.23
CA VAL A 539 -8.77 13.61 -32.49
C VAL A 539 -8.44 13.75 -31.00
N GLN A 540 -8.86 14.86 -30.40
CA GLN A 540 -8.73 15.04 -28.96
C GLN A 540 -9.88 14.28 -28.26
N PRO A 541 -9.58 13.32 -27.37
CA PRO A 541 -10.62 12.64 -26.61
C PRO A 541 -11.29 13.61 -25.62
N PRO A 542 -12.59 13.42 -25.33
CA PRO A 542 -13.27 14.20 -24.31
C PRO A 542 -12.62 13.97 -22.94
N ARG A 543 -12.44 15.04 -22.16
CA ARG A 543 -11.64 14.99 -20.92
C ARG A 543 -12.45 14.64 -19.68
N GLY A 544 -13.72 15.02 -19.70
CA GLY A 544 -14.60 14.75 -18.59
C GLY A 544 -16.06 14.60 -18.98
N VAL A 545 -16.72 13.69 -18.28
CA VAL A 545 -18.14 13.41 -18.42
C VAL A 545 -18.85 13.74 -17.13
N LEU A 546 -19.96 14.48 -17.19
CA LEU A 546 -20.87 14.67 -16.07
C LEU A 546 -22.12 13.83 -16.28
N LEU A 547 -22.29 12.83 -15.42
CA LEU A 547 -23.52 12.06 -15.27
C LEU A 547 -24.49 12.81 -14.37
N TYR A 548 -25.71 13.03 -14.87
CA TYR A 548 -26.77 13.62 -14.05
C TYR A 548 -28.10 12.93 -14.32
N GLY A 549 -28.96 12.91 -13.31
CA GLY A 549 -30.26 12.25 -13.39
C GLY A 549 -30.86 12.04 -12.01
N PRO A 550 -32.07 11.49 -11.91
CA PRO A 550 -32.76 11.32 -10.64
C PRO A 550 -31.96 10.43 -9.68
N PRO A 551 -32.12 10.60 -8.35
CA PRO A 551 -31.48 9.73 -7.37
C PRO A 551 -31.93 8.27 -7.59
N GLY A 552 -31.05 7.31 -7.27
CA GLY A 552 -31.38 5.89 -7.37
C GLY A 552 -31.42 5.31 -8.79
N CYS A 553 -31.14 6.08 -9.85
CA CYS A 553 -31.09 5.59 -11.24
C CYS A 553 -29.72 5.02 -11.64
N GLY A 554 -28.91 4.53 -10.69
CA GLY A 554 -27.71 3.75 -11.02
C GLY A 554 -26.49 4.52 -11.57
N LYS A 555 -26.40 5.85 -11.45
CA LYS A 555 -25.21 6.64 -11.89
C LYS A 555 -23.88 6.08 -11.36
N THR A 556 -23.77 5.90 -10.04
CA THR A 556 -22.58 5.31 -9.41
C THR A 556 -22.34 3.88 -9.89
N TYR A 557 -23.40 3.08 -10.02
CA TYR A 557 -23.31 1.69 -10.49
C TYR A 557 -22.82 1.59 -11.93
N LEU A 558 -23.27 2.49 -12.81
CA LEU A 558 -22.88 2.58 -14.21
C LEU A 558 -21.39 2.92 -14.36
N VAL A 559 -20.86 3.83 -13.55
CA VAL A 559 -19.42 4.15 -13.56
C VAL A 559 -18.59 2.97 -13.05
N THR A 560 -19.05 2.31 -11.99
CA THR A 560 -18.43 1.09 -11.47
C THR A 560 -18.38 -0.01 -12.54
N ALA A 561 -19.47 -0.20 -13.29
CA ALA A 561 -19.54 -1.17 -14.40
C ALA A 561 -18.64 -0.81 -15.61
N LEU A 562 -18.60 0.48 -15.95
CA LEU A 562 -17.75 1.03 -17.01
C LEU A 562 -16.26 0.78 -16.71
N ALA A 563 -15.87 1.00 -15.46
CA ALA A 563 -14.52 0.71 -15.00
C ALA A 563 -14.15 -0.77 -15.10
N GLY A 564 -15.03 -1.67 -14.64
CA GLY A 564 -14.80 -3.12 -14.74
C GLY A 564 -14.61 -3.57 -16.19
N SER A 565 -15.37 -3.00 -17.12
CA SER A 565 -15.29 -3.29 -18.55
C SER A 565 -13.99 -2.78 -19.19
N GLY A 566 -13.51 -1.62 -18.76
CA GLY A 566 -12.31 -0.99 -19.30
C GLY A 566 -10.99 -1.50 -18.76
N ARG A 567 -11.03 -2.29 -17.68
CA ARG A 567 -9.84 -2.72 -16.94
C ARG A 567 -8.90 -1.54 -16.59
N ALA A 568 -9.49 -0.35 -16.48
CA ALA A 568 -8.79 0.86 -16.11
C ALA A 568 -8.78 0.99 -14.58
N ASN A 569 -7.77 1.68 -14.05
CA ASN A 569 -7.72 1.96 -12.63
C ASN A 569 -8.85 2.91 -12.25
N VAL A 570 -9.48 2.73 -11.07
CA VAL A 570 -10.55 3.61 -10.61
C VAL A 570 -10.15 4.30 -9.33
N LEU A 571 -10.21 5.63 -9.33
CA LEU A 571 -10.10 6.44 -8.13
C LEU A 571 -11.44 7.13 -7.92
N SER A 572 -12.25 6.57 -7.03
CA SER A 572 -13.57 7.10 -6.71
C SER A 572 -13.55 7.82 -5.38
N VAL A 573 -14.14 9.02 -5.36
CA VAL A 573 -14.25 9.84 -4.17
C VAL A 573 -15.63 10.49 -4.11
N LYS A 574 -16.26 10.47 -2.94
CA LYS A 574 -17.52 11.18 -2.68
C LYS A 574 -17.25 12.62 -2.24
N GLY A 575 -17.96 13.58 -2.81
CA GLY A 575 -17.79 15.00 -2.52
C GLY A 575 -17.87 15.34 -1.03
N ALA A 576 -18.83 14.75 -0.32
CA ALA A 576 -18.99 14.93 1.13
C ALA A 576 -17.80 14.38 1.96
N GLU A 577 -17.13 13.32 1.49
CA GLU A 577 -15.99 12.73 2.20
C GLU A 577 -14.72 13.58 2.10
N LEU A 578 -14.51 14.27 0.97
CA LEU A 578 -13.37 15.18 0.78
C LEU A 578 -13.44 16.41 1.69
N LEU A 579 -14.66 16.88 1.98
CA LEU A 579 -14.88 18.06 2.82
C LEU A 579 -14.85 17.73 4.31
N SER A 580 -15.27 16.53 4.71
CA SER A 580 -15.43 16.15 6.13
C SER A 580 -14.21 15.50 6.77
N LYS A 581 -13.41 14.71 6.03
CA LYS A 581 -12.22 14.04 6.60
C LYS A 581 -11.04 14.99 6.82
N TRP A 582 -11.07 16.20 6.25
CA TRP A 582 -9.89 17.06 6.08
C TRP A 582 -10.21 18.54 6.32
N VAL A 583 -10.62 18.90 7.54
CA VAL A 583 -10.85 20.31 7.92
C VAL A 583 -9.52 21.08 7.79
N GLY A 584 -9.36 21.85 6.72
CA GLY A 584 -8.14 22.60 6.37
C GLY A 584 -7.23 21.95 5.31
N GLU A 585 -7.52 20.71 4.89
CA GLU A 585 -6.68 19.90 3.99
C GLU A 585 -7.37 19.44 2.69
N SER A 586 -8.65 19.79 2.48
CA SER A 586 -9.43 19.36 1.30
C SER A 586 -8.81 19.74 -0.05
N GLU A 587 -8.11 20.88 -0.15
CA GLU A 587 -7.37 21.26 -1.38
C GLU A 587 -6.24 20.27 -1.68
N ARG A 588 -5.46 19.87 -0.66
CA ARG A 588 -4.39 18.89 -0.83
C ARG A 588 -4.94 17.54 -1.23
N ALA A 589 -6.08 17.13 -0.66
CA ALA A 589 -6.72 15.87 -1.02
C ALA A 589 -7.13 15.82 -2.50
N VAL A 590 -7.62 16.93 -3.07
CA VAL A 590 -7.91 17.03 -4.51
C VAL A 590 -6.64 16.92 -5.36
N ARG A 591 -5.58 17.66 -5.01
CA ARG A 591 -4.29 17.57 -5.73
C ARG A 591 -3.69 16.18 -5.66
N GLU A 592 -3.80 15.53 -4.50
CA GLU A 592 -3.33 14.17 -4.26
C GLU A 592 -4.13 13.13 -5.05
N LEU A 593 -5.46 13.29 -5.12
CA LEU A 593 -6.33 12.44 -5.95
C LEU A 593 -5.89 12.48 -7.42
N PHE A 594 -5.74 13.67 -7.99
CA PHE A 594 -5.33 13.83 -9.37
C PHE A 594 -3.86 13.40 -9.59
N ARG A 595 -2.96 13.60 -8.62
CA ARG A 595 -1.60 13.05 -8.67
C ARG A 595 -1.62 11.53 -8.75
N ARG A 596 -2.36 10.86 -7.87
CA ARG A 596 -2.54 9.40 -7.90
C ARG A 596 -3.15 8.94 -9.20
N ALA A 597 -4.12 9.68 -9.75
CA ALA A 597 -4.74 9.35 -11.02
C ALA A 597 -3.75 9.40 -12.19
N ARG A 598 -2.96 10.47 -12.22
CA ARG A 598 -1.89 10.69 -13.20
C ARG A 598 -0.81 9.62 -13.09
N GLU A 599 -0.50 9.23 -11.87
CA GLU A 599 0.45 8.16 -11.59
C GLU A 599 -0.08 6.80 -12.05
N ALA A 600 -1.30 6.44 -11.66
CA ALA A 600 -1.90 5.15 -11.98
C ALA A 600 -2.43 5.05 -13.43
N ALA A 601 -2.15 5.98 -14.33
CA ALA A 601 -2.73 5.99 -15.67
C ALA A 601 -2.47 4.66 -16.43
N PRO A 602 -3.46 4.07 -17.14
CA PRO A 602 -4.79 4.60 -17.44
C PRO A 602 -5.75 4.57 -16.24
N THR A 603 -6.30 5.73 -15.87
CA THR A 603 -7.16 5.90 -14.68
C THR A 603 -8.45 6.64 -15.00
N LEU A 604 -9.55 6.11 -14.46
CA LEU A 604 -10.84 6.76 -14.32
C LEU A 604 -10.95 7.43 -12.93
N VAL A 605 -11.08 8.74 -12.90
CA VAL A 605 -11.37 9.48 -11.66
C VAL A 605 -12.87 9.67 -11.55
N PHE A 606 -13.50 9.05 -10.56
CA PHE A 606 -14.93 9.20 -10.30
C PHE A 606 -15.19 10.15 -9.15
N LEU A 607 -15.87 11.26 -9.43
CA LEU A 607 -16.27 12.27 -8.46
C LEU A 607 -17.78 12.16 -8.24
N ASP A 608 -18.18 11.41 -7.21
CA ASP A 608 -19.59 11.28 -6.84
C ASP A 608 -20.04 12.50 -6.03
N GLU A 609 -21.29 12.90 -6.18
CA GLU A 609 -21.86 14.11 -5.56
C GLU A 609 -21.02 15.36 -5.84
N VAL A 610 -20.69 15.60 -7.13
CA VAL A 610 -19.85 16.74 -7.52
C VAL A 610 -20.46 18.10 -7.15
N ASP A 611 -21.78 18.19 -7.00
CA ASP A 611 -22.47 19.40 -6.50
C ASP A 611 -22.13 19.71 -5.03
N ALA A 612 -21.76 18.71 -4.23
CA ALA A 612 -21.26 18.92 -2.88
C ALA A 612 -19.80 19.40 -2.89
N LEU A 613 -18.97 18.88 -3.80
CA LEU A 613 -17.55 19.26 -3.91
C LEU A 613 -17.35 20.65 -4.52
N ALA A 614 -18.19 20.99 -5.51
CA ALA A 614 -18.07 22.21 -6.28
C ALA A 614 -19.41 22.92 -6.51
N PRO A 615 -20.01 23.45 -5.44
CA PRO A 615 -21.24 24.22 -5.54
C PRO A 615 -20.99 25.55 -6.27
N VAL A 616 -22.06 26.19 -6.78
CA VAL A 616 -21.99 27.55 -7.33
C VAL A 616 -21.40 28.51 -6.29
N ARG A 617 -20.36 29.26 -6.70
CA ARG A 617 -19.61 30.17 -5.83
C ARG A 617 -20.53 31.15 -5.10
N GLY A 618 -20.26 31.36 -3.81
CA GLY A 618 -21.06 32.24 -2.95
C GLY A 618 -22.29 31.61 -2.29
N GLN A 619 -22.59 30.34 -2.56
CA GLN A 619 -23.67 29.59 -1.87
C GLN A 619 -23.24 29.02 -0.50
N ALA A 620 -21.94 28.79 -0.27
CA ALA A 620 -21.43 28.16 0.96
C ALA A 620 -20.97 29.21 1.99
N SER A 621 -21.40 29.08 3.25
CA SER A 621 -21.06 29.99 4.36
C SER A 621 -19.79 29.59 5.11
N ASP A 622 -18.77 29.10 4.41
CA ASP A 622 -17.63 28.37 5.02
C ASP A 622 -16.29 29.12 4.96
N GLY A 623 -16.33 30.46 4.90
CA GLY A 623 -15.13 31.30 4.92
C GLY A 623 -14.18 31.11 3.72
N GLY A 624 -14.72 30.77 2.54
CA GLY A 624 -13.96 30.61 1.30
C GLY A 624 -13.11 29.33 1.21
N THR A 625 -13.34 28.35 2.09
CA THR A 625 -12.69 27.03 2.02
C THR A 625 -13.17 26.26 0.79
N THR A 626 -14.47 26.22 0.55
CA THR A 626 -15.10 25.58 -0.60
C THR A 626 -14.64 26.20 -1.92
N ASP A 627 -14.53 27.53 -2.00
CA ASP A 627 -14.04 28.23 -3.18
C ASP A 627 -12.57 27.86 -3.52
N ARG A 628 -11.72 27.63 -2.49
CA ARG A 628 -10.34 27.16 -2.68
C ARG A 628 -10.29 25.72 -3.19
N VAL A 629 -11.16 24.84 -2.70
CA VAL A 629 -11.28 23.46 -3.20
C VAL A 629 -11.75 23.45 -4.66
N VAL A 630 -12.73 24.29 -5.01
CA VAL A 630 -13.18 24.45 -6.41
C VAL A 630 -12.04 24.96 -7.29
N ALA A 631 -11.31 25.99 -6.85
CA ALA A 631 -10.17 26.50 -7.60
C ALA A 631 -9.08 25.43 -7.82
N ALA A 632 -8.80 24.62 -6.81
CA ALA A 632 -7.86 23.51 -6.91
C ALA A 632 -8.37 22.44 -7.90
N LEU A 633 -9.64 22.05 -7.82
CA LEU A 633 -10.24 21.10 -8.76
C LEU A 633 -10.17 21.59 -10.21
N LEU A 634 -10.51 22.87 -10.45
CA LEU A 634 -10.39 23.47 -11.79
C LEU A 634 -8.95 23.48 -12.29
N THR A 635 -7.99 23.82 -11.42
CA THR A 635 -6.55 23.82 -11.75
C THR A 635 -6.07 22.41 -12.08
N GLU A 636 -6.49 21.40 -11.32
CA GLU A 636 -6.12 20.01 -11.58
C GLU A 636 -6.75 19.48 -12.87
N MET A 637 -8.02 19.82 -13.15
CA MET A 637 -8.68 19.44 -14.40
C MET A 637 -8.03 20.09 -15.63
N ASP A 638 -7.64 21.37 -15.53
CA ASP A 638 -6.88 22.05 -16.59
C ASP A 638 -5.46 21.44 -16.70
N GLY A 639 -4.84 21.02 -15.59
CA GLY A 639 -3.52 20.37 -15.59
C GLY A 639 -3.50 18.98 -16.23
N VAL A 640 -4.63 18.26 -16.21
CA VAL A 640 -4.81 16.97 -16.91
C VAL A 640 -4.70 17.13 -18.44
N GLU A 641 -4.85 18.35 -18.98
CA GLU A 641 -4.69 18.66 -20.41
C GLU A 641 -3.36 18.15 -21.00
N SER A 642 -2.30 18.13 -20.19
CA SER A 642 -0.96 17.70 -20.58
C SER A 642 -0.74 16.19 -20.64
N LEU A 643 -1.68 15.38 -20.12
CA LEU A 643 -1.50 13.94 -19.95
C LEU A 643 -2.52 13.13 -20.75
N ARG A 644 -2.03 12.07 -21.38
CA ARG A 644 -2.82 11.08 -22.10
C ARG A 644 -3.22 10.02 -21.08
N ASN A 645 -4.47 9.54 -21.13
CA ASN A 645 -4.96 8.36 -20.37
C ASN A 645 -5.52 8.61 -18.95
N VAL A 646 -5.96 9.83 -18.60
CA VAL A 646 -6.80 10.06 -17.42
C VAL A 646 -8.14 10.66 -17.86
N VAL A 647 -9.25 10.05 -17.44
CA VAL A 647 -10.61 10.53 -17.72
C VAL A 647 -11.32 10.82 -16.40
N VAL A 648 -12.00 11.96 -16.31
CA VAL A 648 -12.77 12.35 -15.12
C VAL A 648 -14.25 12.13 -15.37
N VAL A 649 -14.92 11.40 -14.49
CA VAL A 649 -16.37 11.23 -14.51
C VAL A 649 -16.96 11.81 -13.23
N GLY A 650 -17.76 12.87 -13.35
CA GLY A 650 -18.55 13.41 -12.26
C GLY A 650 -19.96 12.81 -12.24
N ALA A 651 -20.55 12.64 -11.07
CA ALA A 651 -21.97 12.33 -10.93
C ALA A 651 -22.67 13.33 -10.00
N THR A 652 -23.90 13.73 -10.36
CA THR A 652 -24.75 14.57 -9.50
C THR A 652 -26.23 14.26 -9.70
N ASN A 653 -27.04 14.54 -8.67
CA ASN A 653 -28.50 14.56 -8.77
C ASN A 653 -29.03 15.98 -9.06
N ARG A 654 -28.20 17.02 -8.92
CA ARG A 654 -28.58 18.43 -8.98
C ARG A 654 -27.61 19.22 -9.88
N PRO A 655 -27.73 19.09 -11.21
CA PRO A 655 -26.81 19.71 -12.16
C PRO A 655 -26.86 21.25 -12.16
N ASP A 656 -27.91 21.85 -11.62
CA ASP A 656 -28.09 23.30 -11.44
C ASP A 656 -27.16 23.89 -10.37
N LEU A 657 -26.68 23.07 -9.43
CA LEU A 657 -25.88 23.53 -8.30
C LEU A 657 -24.37 23.36 -8.51
N VAL A 658 -23.97 22.73 -9.60
CA VAL A 658 -22.56 22.58 -9.99
C VAL A 658 -22.04 23.92 -10.54
N ASP A 659 -20.83 24.33 -10.13
CA ASP A 659 -20.17 25.53 -10.67
C ASP A 659 -20.10 25.46 -12.21
N PRO A 660 -20.69 26.42 -12.96
CA PRO A 660 -20.65 26.44 -14.43
C PRO A 660 -19.23 26.43 -15.02
N ALA A 661 -18.21 26.82 -14.25
CA ALA A 661 -16.82 26.72 -14.64
C ALA A 661 -16.40 25.26 -14.89
N LEU A 662 -16.95 24.28 -14.17
CA LEU A 662 -16.66 22.85 -14.39
C LEU A 662 -17.25 22.33 -15.70
N LEU A 663 -18.32 22.95 -16.20
CA LEU A 663 -19.05 22.53 -17.40
C LEU A 663 -18.49 23.13 -18.70
N ARG A 664 -17.34 23.80 -18.62
CA ARG A 664 -16.69 24.42 -19.79
C ARG A 664 -15.92 23.37 -20.61
N PRO A 665 -15.71 23.60 -21.92
CA PRO A 665 -14.85 22.76 -22.75
C PRO A 665 -13.48 22.54 -22.11
N GLY A 666 -12.95 21.31 -22.19
CA GLY A 666 -11.72 20.88 -21.54
C GLY A 666 -11.87 20.35 -20.11
N ARG A 667 -13.08 20.43 -19.51
CA ARG A 667 -13.38 19.94 -18.15
C ARG A 667 -14.48 18.87 -18.20
N LEU A 668 -15.60 19.04 -17.47
CA LEU A 668 -16.79 18.17 -17.58
C LEU A 668 -17.64 18.60 -18.78
N GLU A 669 -17.06 18.50 -19.97
CA GLU A 669 -17.64 19.04 -21.19
C GLU A 669 -18.75 18.17 -21.79
N ARG A 670 -18.72 16.86 -21.53
CA ARG A 670 -19.77 15.93 -21.99
C ARG A 670 -20.79 15.71 -20.89
N LEU A 671 -22.00 16.24 -21.07
CA LEU A 671 -23.11 16.03 -20.15
C LEU A 671 -23.95 14.84 -20.62
N VAL A 672 -24.16 13.86 -19.74
CA VAL A 672 -24.92 12.64 -20.05
C VAL A 672 -26.07 12.51 -19.05
N TYR A 673 -27.29 12.57 -19.57
CA TYR A 673 -28.52 12.39 -18.79
C TYR A 673 -28.78 10.89 -18.60
N VAL A 674 -29.02 10.49 -17.35
CA VAL A 674 -29.44 9.13 -16.99
C VAL A 674 -30.94 9.17 -16.70
N PRO A 675 -31.78 8.67 -17.63
CA PRO A 675 -33.23 8.68 -17.45
C PRO A 675 -33.65 7.66 -16.37
N PRO A 676 -34.84 7.84 -15.77
CA PRO A 676 -35.46 6.78 -14.97
C PRO A 676 -35.79 5.56 -15.85
N PRO A 677 -35.75 4.32 -15.30
CA PRO A 677 -35.99 3.12 -16.08
C PRO A 677 -37.46 2.99 -16.49
N ASP A 678 -37.68 2.61 -17.75
CA ASP A 678 -39.01 2.28 -18.27
C ASP A 678 -39.45 0.85 -17.84
N GLY A 679 -40.62 0.38 -18.29
CA GLY A 679 -41.11 -0.95 -17.92
C GLY A 679 -40.16 -2.09 -18.31
N ALA A 680 -39.57 -2.02 -19.51
CA ALA A 680 -38.62 -3.00 -19.99
C ALA A 680 -37.30 -2.92 -19.20
N GLY A 681 -36.81 -1.71 -18.95
CA GLY A 681 -35.63 -1.44 -18.15
C GLY A 681 -35.76 -1.94 -16.72
N ARG A 682 -36.92 -1.73 -16.07
CA ARG A 682 -37.22 -2.29 -14.75
C ARG A 682 -37.19 -3.81 -14.74
N ALA A 683 -37.69 -4.48 -15.79
CA ALA A 683 -37.62 -5.93 -15.89
C ALA A 683 -36.16 -6.42 -15.94
N GLU A 684 -35.29 -5.77 -16.72
CA GLU A 684 -33.86 -6.10 -16.76
C GLU A 684 -33.16 -5.86 -15.42
N ILE A 685 -33.45 -4.73 -14.77
CA ILE A 685 -32.90 -4.40 -13.45
C ILE A 685 -33.34 -5.43 -12.40
N LEU A 686 -34.61 -5.85 -12.42
CA LEU A 686 -35.12 -6.90 -11.53
C LEU A 686 -34.42 -8.24 -11.77
N ARG A 687 -34.21 -8.64 -13.03
CA ARG A 687 -33.46 -9.87 -13.36
C ARG A 687 -32.02 -9.81 -12.88
N ALA A 688 -31.34 -8.69 -13.12
CA ALA A 688 -29.98 -8.48 -12.65
C ALA A 688 -29.89 -8.54 -11.11
N ALA A 689 -30.80 -7.85 -10.41
CA ALA A 689 -30.85 -7.83 -8.96
C ALA A 689 -31.23 -9.19 -8.34
N ALA A 690 -32.04 -9.99 -9.04
CA ALA A 690 -32.50 -11.30 -8.59
C ALA A 690 -31.58 -12.47 -9.04
N ARG A 691 -30.47 -12.20 -9.75
CA ARG A 691 -29.57 -13.25 -10.30
C ARG A 691 -29.13 -14.30 -9.27
N ASN A 692 -28.94 -13.88 -8.02
CA ASN A 692 -28.50 -14.75 -6.91
C ASN A 692 -29.62 -15.06 -5.90
N VAL A 693 -30.87 -14.72 -6.21
CA VAL A 693 -32.03 -14.94 -5.34
C VAL A 693 -32.84 -16.09 -5.92
N PRO A 694 -33.01 -17.22 -5.21
CA PRO A 694 -33.87 -18.31 -5.69
C PRO A 694 -35.32 -17.84 -5.71
N LEU A 695 -35.90 -17.73 -6.91
CA LEU A 695 -37.31 -17.38 -7.11
C LEU A 695 -38.13 -18.65 -7.31
N ALA A 696 -39.35 -18.67 -6.77
CA ALA A 696 -40.32 -19.72 -7.07
C ALA A 696 -40.99 -19.47 -8.45
N ASP A 697 -41.57 -20.53 -9.03
CA ASP A 697 -42.20 -20.50 -10.35
C ASP A 697 -43.38 -19.51 -10.47
N ASP A 698 -43.92 -19.05 -9.33
CA ASP A 698 -45.01 -18.08 -9.24
C ASP A 698 -44.53 -16.62 -9.35
N VAL A 699 -43.22 -16.36 -9.43
CA VAL A 699 -42.66 -15.00 -9.54
C VAL A 699 -42.27 -14.69 -10.99
N ASP A 700 -43.11 -13.90 -11.66
CA ASP A 700 -42.79 -13.34 -12.99
C ASP A 700 -42.25 -11.90 -12.85
N LEU A 701 -40.96 -11.73 -13.11
CA LEU A 701 -40.27 -10.43 -13.04
C LEU A 701 -40.70 -9.46 -14.16
N ALA A 702 -41.12 -9.97 -15.32
CA ALA A 702 -41.58 -9.12 -16.42
C ALA A 702 -42.95 -8.53 -16.09
N ALA A 703 -43.89 -9.37 -15.65
CA ALA A 703 -45.21 -8.91 -15.19
C ALA A 703 -45.12 -7.99 -13.96
N LEU A 704 -44.15 -8.24 -13.07
CA LEU A 704 -43.90 -7.37 -11.93
C LEU A 704 -43.47 -5.97 -12.38
N ALA A 705 -42.60 -5.85 -13.38
CA ALA A 705 -42.04 -4.58 -13.85
C ALA A 705 -43.10 -3.60 -14.38
N ASP A 706 -44.16 -4.12 -15.01
CA ASP A 706 -45.31 -3.34 -15.50
C ASP A 706 -46.05 -2.61 -14.37
N GLY A 707 -46.03 -3.16 -13.16
CA GLY A 707 -46.66 -2.58 -11.97
C GLY A 707 -45.78 -1.64 -11.16
N LEU A 708 -44.53 -1.36 -11.58
CA LEU A 708 -43.55 -0.61 -10.79
C LEU A 708 -43.28 0.80 -11.34
N ASP A 709 -44.31 1.46 -11.88
CA ASP A 709 -44.18 2.86 -12.30
C ASP A 709 -43.72 3.75 -11.13
N GLY A 710 -42.73 4.62 -11.42
CA GLY A 710 -42.11 5.49 -10.43
C GLY A 710 -41.03 4.82 -9.57
N PHE A 711 -40.71 3.54 -9.78
CA PHE A 711 -39.57 2.89 -9.10
C PHE A 711 -38.27 3.22 -9.83
N SER A 712 -37.27 3.66 -9.06
CA SER A 712 -35.89 3.78 -9.53
C SER A 712 -35.20 2.41 -9.60
N ALA A 713 -34.00 2.35 -10.18
CA ALA A 713 -33.19 1.13 -10.17
C ALA A 713 -32.86 0.67 -8.73
N ALA A 714 -32.58 1.61 -7.83
CA ALA A 714 -32.36 1.35 -6.42
C ALA A 714 -33.62 0.80 -5.71
N ASP A 715 -34.81 1.28 -6.07
CA ASP A 715 -36.08 0.77 -5.54
C ASP A 715 -36.36 -0.64 -6.03
N CYS A 716 -36.11 -0.95 -7.30
CA CYS A 716 -36.25 -2.30 -7.84
C CYS A 716 -35.31 -3.28 -7.11
N ALA A 717 -34.05 -2.89 -6.89
CA ALA A 717 -33.12 -3.70 -6.11
C ALA A 717 -33.53 -3.81 -4.63
N ALA A 718 -34.10 -2.76 -4.04
CA ALA A 718 -34.65 -2.79 -2.69
C ALA A 718 -35.86 -3.71 -2.58
N LEU A 719 -36.71 -3.76 -3.61
CA LEU A 719 -37.87 -4.64 -3.67
C LEU A 719 -37.45 -6.12 -3.63
N VAL A 720 -36.46 -6.51 -4.44
CA VAL A 720 -35.92 -7.87 -4.43
C VAL A 720 -35.31 -8.23 -3.08
N ARG A 721 -34.52 -7.31 -2.48
CA ARG A 721 -33.95 -7.52 -1.14
C ARG A 721 -35.03 -7.66 -0.07
N GLU A 722 -36.06 -6.81 -0.09
CA GLU A 722 -37.14 -6.86 0.90
C GLU A 722 -38.02 -8.10 0.70
N ALA A 723 -38.21 -8.58 -0.53
CA ALA A 723 -38.89 -9.85 -0.80
C ALA A 723 -38.12 -11.05 -0.23
N ALA A 724 -36.79 -11.06 -0.40
CA ALA A 724 -35.93 -12.07 0.24
C ALA A 724 -36.00 -12.00 1.79
N LEU A 725 -35.97 -10.79 2.36
CA LEU A 725 -36.15 -10.62 3.81
C LEU A 725 -37.55 -11.01 4.29
N ALA A 726 -38.58 -10.79 3.48
CA ALA A 726 -39.94 -11.25 3.79
C ALA A 726 -40.00 -12.78 3.85
N ALA A 727 -39.35 -13.48 2.90
CA ALA A 727 -39.23 -14.94 2.93
C ALA A 727 -38.52 -15.44 4.20
N MET A 728 -37.40 -14.80 4.57
CA MET A 728 -36.65 -15.15 5.78
C MET A 728 -37.43 -14.89 7.08
N ARG A 729 -38.23 -13.82 7.13
CA ARG A 729 -39.08 -13.50 8.30
C ARG A 729 -40.23 -14.49 8.46
N GLU A 730 -40.74 -15.04 7.36
CA GLU A 730 -41.74 -16.11 7.40
C GLU A 730 -41.12 -17.44 7.85
N SER A 731 -39.96 -17.81 7.29
CA SER A 731 -39.20 -18.97 7.72
C SER A 731 -37.71 -18.83 7.43
N LEU A 732 -36.87 -19.07 8.45
CA LEU A 732 -35.41 -19.10 8.31
C LEU A 732 -34.91 -20.30 7.48
N THR A 733 -35.77 -21.29 7.20
CA THR A 733 -35.48 -22.42 6.31
C THR A 733 -36.05 -22.24 4.90
N ALA A 734 -36.63 -21.08 4.59
CA ALA A 734 -37.18 -20.81 3.27
C ALA A 734 -36.07 -20.86 2.21
N SER A 735 -36.26 -21.71 1.19
CA SER A 735 -35.31 -21.90 0.10
C SER A 735 -35.56 -20.99 -1.11
N THR A 736 -36.75 -20.40 -1.23
CA THR A 736 -37.19 -19.63 -2.40
C THR A 736 -38.08 -18.45 -2.01
N VAL A 737 -38.05 -17.38 -2.81
CA VAL A 737 -38.93 -16.21 -2.71
C VAL A 737 -40.18 -16.44 -3.55
N THR A 738 -41.35 -16.27 -2.94
CA THR A 738 -42.67 -16.49 -3.57
C THR A 738 -43.33 -15.17 -3.99
N ALA A 739 -44.39 -15.22 -4.80
CA ALA A 739 -45.16 -14.04 -5.16
C ALA A 739 -45.76 -13.32 -3.94
N GLY A 740 -46.14 -14.06 -2.89
CA GLY A 740 -46.62 -13.49 -1.63
C GLY A 740 -45.57 -12.64 -0.91
N HIS A 741 -44.29 -13.04 -0.99
CA HIS A 741 -43.17 -12.27 -0.43
C HIS A 741 -42.93 -10.97 -1.21
N VAL A 742 -43.02 -11.03 -2.53
CA VAL A 742 -42.89 -9.86 -3.41
C VAL A 742 -44.01 -8.86 -3.14
N GLU A 743 -45.25 -9.31 -2.98
CA GLU A 743 -46.39 -8.44 -2.67
C GLU A 743 -46.25 -7.80 -1.28
N SER A 744 -45.76 -8.54 -0.29
CA SER A 744 -45.40 -8.00 1.02
C SER A 744 -44.31 -6.91 0.92
N ALA A 745 -43.31 -7.14 0.07
CA ALA A 745 -42.23 -6.18 -0.19
C ALA A 745 -42.74 -4.89 -0.87
N ARG A 746 -43.65 -4.98 -1.85
CA ARG A 746 -44.27 -3.80 -2.51
C ARG A 746 -45.05 -2.91 -1.54
N ARG A 747 -45.54 -3.45 -0.43
CA ARG A 747 -46.21 -2.64 0.61
C ARG A 747 -45.24 -1.79 1.42
N ARG A 748 -43.97 -2.20 1.49
CA ARG A 748 -42.92 -1.51 2.26
C ARG A 748 -42.04 -0.62 1.39
N VAL A 749 -41.66 -1.10 0.20
CA VAL A 749 -40.87 -0.32 -0.75
C VAL A 749 -41.83 0.55 -1.58
N ARG A 750 -41.72 1.86 -1.43
CA ARG A 750 -42.51 2.85 -2.16
C ARG A 750 -41.70 3.41 -3.33
N PRO A 751 -42.36 3.85 -4.42
CA PRO A 751 -41.67 4.55 -5.50
C PRO A 751 -41.00 5.81 -4.95
N SER A 752 -39.72 6.00 -5.28
CA SER A 752 -38.93 7.16 -4.80
C SER A 752 -38.80 8.29 -5.83
N LEU A 753 -39.16 8.04 -7.09
CA LEU A 753 -39.04 9.05 -8.14
C LEU A 753 -40.15 10.10 -8.02
N ASP A 754 -39.74 11.35 -7.91
CA ASP A 754 -40.63 12.51 -7.95
C ASP A 754 -40.88 12.91 -9.43
N PRO A 755 -42.13 12.85 -9.93
CA PRO A 755 -42.47 13.20 -11.30
C PRO A 755 -42.06 14.63 -11.70
N ASP A 756 -42.18 15.59 -10.78
CA ASP A 756 -41.85 16.99 -11.05
C ASP A 756 -40.33 17.16 -11.21
N GLN A 757 -39.55 16.47 -10.37
CA GLN A 757 -38.08 16.44 -10.48
C GLN A 757 -37.62 15.77 -11.77
N VAL A 758 -38.24 14.65 -12.14
CA VAL A 758 -37.93 13.93 -13.39
C VAL A 758 -38.21 14.80 -14.61
N ALA A 759 -39.38 15.44 -14.64
CA ALA A 759 -39.75 16.35 -15.73
C ALA A 759 -38.79 17.55 -15.83
N TRP A 760 -38.39 18.11 -14.69
CA TRP A 760 -37.40 19.20 -14.66
C TRP A 760 -36.03 18.76 -15.20
N LEU A 761 -35.55 17.58 -14.83
CA LEU A 761 -34.29 17.03 -15.32
C LEU A 761 -34.32 16.74 -16.83
N ALA A 762 -35.45 16.22 -17.33
CA ALA A 762 -35.65 16.00 -18.77
C ALA A 762 -35.65 17.33 -19.54
N ALA A 763 -36.38 18.35 -19.04
CA ALA A 763 -36.36 19.68 -19.64
C ALA A 763 -34.98 20.34 -19.58
N TYR A 764 -34.22 20.12 -18.50
CA TYR A 764 -32.83 20.56 -18.40
C TYR A 764 -31.95 19.92 -19.48
N ALA A 765 -32.13 18.62 -19.74
CA ALA A 765 -31.40 17.90 -20.77
C ALA A 765 -31.74 18.40 -22.18
N GLU A 766 -33.02 18.61 -22.49
CA GLU A 766 -33.47 19.16 -23.78
C GLU A 766 -32.93 20.58 -24.02
N ALA A 767 -33.02 21.46 -23.02
CA ALA A 767 -32.51 22.82 -23.11
C ALA A 767 -30.98 22.88 -23.32
N ARG A 768 -30.26 21.85 -22.87
CA ARG A 768 -28.82 21.70 -23.10
C ARG A 768 -28.49 21.08 -24.44
N ALA A 769 -29.26 20.11 -24.92
CA ALA A 769 -29.08 19.53 -26.25
C ALA A 769 -29.37 20.54 -27.38
N ALA A 770 -30.22 21.54 -27.11
CA ALA A 770 -30.54 22.63 -28.05
C ALA A 770 -29.51 23.77 -28.10
N ARG A 771 -28.50 23.77 -27.22
CA ARG A 771 -27.40 24.76 -27.16
C ARG A 771 -26.11 24.15 -27.70
#